data_AF-M2AL76-F1
#
_entry.id   AF-M2AL76-F1
#
_cell.length_a   1.000
_cell.length_b   1.000
_cell.length_c   1.000
_cell.angle_alpha   90.00
_cell.angle_beta   90.00
_cell.angle_gamma   90.00
#
_symmetry.space_group_name_H-M   'P 1'
#
loop_
_entity.id
_entity.type
_entity.pdbx_description
1 polymer ?
#
loop_
_entity_poly.entity_id
_entity_poly.type
_entity_poly.pdbx_seq_one_letter_code
_entity_poly.pdbx_strand_id
1 'polypeptide(L)'
;MSKKDKPKKILYAVDYKPKRKSPFLLEFANHLNRTKPGSKRSITYDDPEYYVMENIVTDEMAKVGMFLKIRTPLSAQDISPLCGKTVEETEKILWDLAYVGCCITNTIDGVNKYWTEIWVPGIMEMINNNKELTEKHPEITIAFDAYGKKKGEIAPGILPMGVSPMRVIPIESAIESDTHHASYEEISHYLNQHTIFSVSDCSCRTVREKMGEGCGHLKEDMCIQMGHGAEYYIKTGRARQITREEAFEIIKKAEENGLMHDIPNLDGEGKTHAICNCCGCGCLAIRNAIMYRNTDFSRSNYISVIDEEKCVACGECVEHCPSNALRLGQKICSSKPIPEEKTVKTPRDHRWGPEDWNPDYRTNRQVVVKTGTSPCKANCPAHIGVQGYIKLAAQGKYREALELIKLENPFPAVCGHVCPRYCEQGCSRLGLDEAVAVDDIKKFIAEQDLNSEHRYVPKKKRDYHDKKIAIIGGGPAGLSCAYYLAIDNYDVTVFEKEKSLGGMLKFGIPSFRLEKNVLDSEIDVLKELGVNFKTGVEVGKDVSLDELRAQGFKAFYLAIGAQKGRLLGIEGEDASGVITGVDFLREENLNETKSLSGKVIVIGGGNVAIDVARMAVRAGGGEVSMFCLEKREEMPALPEEIHEAEEEGIKITNSWGPKRILVTDGKVSGVEFKKCVSVFDKDGRFSPSYDENDTITVECSFVITSVGQAIDLGSILEGSACEINRNQTVKADPVTYQSAQKDIFVGGDVLTGPKFAIDAIAQGKEGAISIHRFVHPGQSLVMGRTRRDYKPLDRENLELAGFDRLPRQKAEAPSCEEGKKTFRDLRKTLTEEQVKAETERCLKCGAVKVDEYMCIGCGMCTTRCRFGAISLKRVYDAHPSTLEKLKGVVIRNIVKREGKILFNKIFKPSPKHK
;
A
#
# COMPACT_ATOMS: atom_id res chain seq x y z
N MET A 1 -1.35 16.34 -27.23
CA MET A 1 -0.07 16.08 -26.55
C MET A 1 0.57 17.43 -26.24
N SER A 2 0.70 17.78 -24.96
CA SER A 2 1.27 19.08 -24.57
C SER A 2 2.80 19.01 -24.65
N LYS A 3 3.48 20.15 -24.80
CA LYS A 3 4.95 20.27 -24.87
C LYS A 3 5.71 19.73 -23.64
N LYS A 4 5.05 19.09 -22.67
CA LYS A 4 5.64 18.39 -21.51
C LYS A 4 6.05 16.93 -21.78
N ASP A 5 5.66 16.34 -22.92
CA ASP A 5 5.94 14.93 -23.24
C ASP A 5 7.24 14.73 -24.06
N LYS A 6 8.37 15.33 -23.65
CA LYS A 6 9.67 14.86 -24.15
C LYS A 6 10.04 13.58 -23.40
N PRO A 7 10.50 12.50 -24.06
CA PRO A 7 10.96 11.31 -23.35
C PRO A 7 12.07 11.71 -22.38
N LYS A 8 11.83 11.53 -21.08
CA LYS A 8 12.85 11.74 -20.06
C LYS A 8 14.03 10.84 -20.41
N LYS A 9 15.22 11.44 -20.57
CA LYS A 9 16.47 10.70 -20.71
C LYS A 9 16.60 9.76 -19.50
N ILE A 10 16.87 8.47 -19.70
CA ILE A 10 17.22 7.58 -18.58
C ILE A 10 18.41 8.23 -17.88
N LEU A 11 18.20 8.68 -16.64
CA LEU A 11 19.28 9.19 -15.81
C LEU A 11 20.10 7.99 -15.36
N TYR A 12 21.25 7.82 -16.02
CA TYR A 12 22.37 7.10 -15.47
C TYR A 12 22.91 7.97 -14.33
N ALA A 13 22.42 7.76 -13.11
CA ALA A 13 23.03 8.35 -11.94
C ALA A 13 24.42 7.71 -11.77
N VAL A 14 25.41 8.19 -12.52
CA VAL A 14 26.79 7.76 -12.32
C VAL A 14 27.71 8.93 -12.67
N ASP A 15 28.01 9.75 -11.66
CA ASP A 15 29.18 10.65 -11.65
C ASP A 15 30.45 9.92 -11.16
N TYR A 16 30.39 8.59 -10.93
CA TYR A 16 31.57 7.82 -10.56
C TYR A 16 32.54 7.75 -11.74
N LYS A 17 33.66 8.46 -11.61
CA LYS A 17 34.78 8.40 -12.55
C LYS A 17 35.91 7.60 -11.92
N PRO A 18 36.31 6.48 -12.53
CA PRO A 18 37.39 5.67 -11.99
C PRO A 18 38.70 6.46 -11.91
N LYS A 19 39.38 6.36 -10.75
CA LYS A 19 40.58 7.14 -10.42
C LYS A 19 41.88 6.39 -10.71
N ARG A 20 41.92 5.08 -10.44
CA ARG A 20 43.12 4.26 -10.51
C ARG A 20 43.50 3.91 -11.95
N LYS A 21 42.50 3.67 -12.80
CA LYS A 21 42.67 3.32 -14.23
C LYS A 21 43.79 2.30 -14.48
N SER A 22 43.82 1.20 -13.72
CA SER A 22 44.82 0.15 -13.86
C SER A 22 44.65 -0.60 -15.20
N PRO A 23 45.73 -0.76 -15.99
CA PRO A 23 45.69 -1.56 -17.21
C PRO A 23 45.49 -3.06 -16.91
N PHE A 24 46.08 -3.59 -15.83
CA PHE A 24 45.93 -5.00 -15.45
C PHE A 24 44.49 -5.33 -15.06
N LEU A 25 43.85 -4.43 -14.30
CA LEU A 25 42.46 -4.61 -13.93
C LEU A 25 41.52 -4.50 -15.13
N LEU A 26 41.81 -3.60 -16.07
CA LEU A 26 41.03 -3.48 -17.32
C LEU A 26 41.15 -4.74 -18.17
N GLU A 27 42.34 -5.33 -18.25
CA GLU A 27 42.56 -6.60 -18.92
C GLU A 27 41.78 -7.72 -18.24
N PHE A 28 41.81 -7.79 -16.91
CA PHE A 28 41.03 -8.77 -16.14
C PHE A 28 39.52 -8.59 -16.32
N ALA A 29 39.00 -7.36 -16.30
CA ALA A 29 37.58 -7.10 -16.59
C ALA A 29 37.19 -7.62 -17.99
N ASN A 30 38.04 -7.38 -19.00
CA ASN A 30 37.83 -7.89 -20.36
C ASN A 30 37.93 -9.42 -20.45
N HIS A 31 38.80 -10.05 -19.65
CA HIS A 31 38.88 -11.51 -19.51
C HIS A 31 37.57 -12.09 -18.96
N LEU A 32 37.04 -11.52 -17.86
CA LEU A 32 35.75 -11.90 -17.28
C LEU A 32 34.58 -11.71 -18.27
N ASN A 33 34.63 -10.64 -19.07
CA ASN A 33 33.64 -10.36 -20.11
C ASN A 33 33.83 -11.18 -21.39
N ARG A 34 34.91 -11.96 -21.49
CA ARG A 34 35.27 -12.80 -22.66
C ARG A 34 35.38 -11.98 -23.95
N THR A 35 35.93 -10.77 -23.84
CA THR A 35 36.11 -9.86 -24.97
C THR A 35 37.57 -9.53 -25.21
N LYS A 36 37.98 -9.52 -26.48
CA LYS A 36 39.31 -9.07 -26.85
C LYS A 36 39.45 -7.55 -26.55
N PRO A 37 40.49 -7.11 -25.82
CA PRO A 37 40.75 -5.69 -25.58
C PRO A 37 40.79 -4.89 -26.89
N GLY A 38 40.19 -3.69 -26.89
CA GLY A 38 40.11 -2.81 -28.06
C GLY A 38 39.04 -3.20 -29.09
N SER A 39 38.30 -4.30 -28.87
CA SER A 39 37.14 -4.62 -29.71
C SER A 39 35.95 -3.70 -29.38
N LYS A 40 34.98 -3.56 -30.30
CA LYS A 40 33.75 -2.76 -30.04
C LYS A 40 32.94 -3.20 -28.80
N ARG A 41 33.23 -4.39 -28.25
CA ARG A 41 32.57 -4.95 -27.06
C ARG A 41 33.47 -4.98 -25.84
N SER A 42 34.73 -4.53 -25.95
CA SER A 42 35.64 -4.50 -24.81
C SER A 42 35.15 -3.52 -23.76
N ILE A 43 35.34 -3.89 -22.49
CA ILE A 43 35.17 -3.02 -21.35
C ILE A 43 36.23 -1.92 -21.43
N THR A 44 35.81 -0.72 -21.08
CA THR A 44 36.61 0.49 -20.90
C THR A 44 36.65 0.88 -19.42
N TYR A 45 37.47 1.87 -19.08
CA TYR A 45 37.52 2.37 -17.70
C TYR A 45 36.16 2.89 -17.23
N ASP A 46 35.37 3.49 -18.11
CA ASP A 46 34.10 4.14 -17.74
C ASP A 46 32.93 3.14 -17.62
N ASP A 47 33.18 1.84 -17.82
CA ASP A 47 32.16 0.81 -17.76
C ASP A 47 31.94 0.26 -16.35
N PRO A 48 30.70 -0.07 -15.96
CA PRO A 48 30.36 -0.62 -14.64
C PRO A 48 31.08 -1.91 -14.32
N GLU A 49 31.36 -2.71 -15.33
CA GLU A 49 32.15 -3.92 -15.19
C GLU A 49 33.59 -3.65 -14.69
N TYR A 50 34.20 -2.50 -15.04
CA TYR A 50 35.52 -2.11 -14.54
C TYR A 50 35.42 -1.52 -13.14
N TYR A 51 34.60 -0.49 -12.95
CA TYR A 51 34.67 0.28 -11.71
C TYR A 51 34.06 -0.44 -10.50
N VAL A 52 33.23 -1.48 -10.70
CA VAL A 52 32.82 -2.37 -9.60
C VAL A 52 34.02 -3.04 -8.90
N MET A 53 35.14 -3.21 -9.60
CA MET A 53 36.33 -3.89 -9.08
C MET A 53 37.46 -2.92 -8.66
N GLU A 54 37.38 -1.65 -9.06
CA GLU A 54 38.53 -0.72 -9.01
C GLU A 54 39.20 -0.62 -7.64
N ASN A 55 38.39 -0.55 -6.59
CA ASN A 55 38.85 -0.35 -5.22
C ASN A 55 38.87 -1.65 -4.40
N ILE A 56 38.47 -2.79 -4.98
CA ILE A 56 38.37 -4.08 -4.29
C ILE A 56 39.27 -5.17 -4.90
N VAL A 57 39.78 -4.99 -6.12
CA VAL A 57 40.70 -5.95 -6.78
C VAL A 57 42.05 -5.29 -7.02
N THR A 58 43.11 -5.83 -6.43
CA THR A 58 44.49 -5.35 -6.64
C THR A 58 45.05 -5.78 -8.01
N ASP A 59 46.17 -5.21 -8.44
CA ASP A 59 46.81 -5.62 -9.71
C ASP A 59 47.32 -7.07 -9.65
N GLU A 60 47.80 -7.51 -8.49
CA GLU A 60 48.24 -8.89 -8.30
C GLU A 60 47.05 -9.87 -8.36
N MET A 61 45.92 -9.50 -7.75
CA MET A 61 44.66 -10.25 -7.90
C MET A 61 44.23 -10.33 -9.37
N ALA A 62 44.25 -9.21 -10.09
CA ALA A 62 43.89 -9.18 -11.51
C ALA A 62 44.79 -10.11 -12.35
N LYS A 63 46.11 -10.05 -12.16
CA LYS A 63 47.08 -10.89 -12.88
C LYS A 63 46.87 -12.39 -12.62
N VAL A 64 46.66 -12.80 -11.37
CA VAL A 64 46.38 -14.22 -11.04
C VAL A 64 44.99 -14.63 -11.56
N GLY A 65 44.01 -13.72 -11.47
CA GLY A 65 42.65 -13.95 -11.94
C GLY A 65 42.55 -14.23 -13.45
N MET A 66 43.51 -13.76 -14.27
CA MET A 66 43.57 -14.07 -15.70
C MET A 66 43.63 -15.57 -16.02
N PHE A 67 44.09 -16.39 -15.08
CA PHE A 67 44.19 -17.85 -15.25
C PHE A 67 42.91 -18.59 -14.84
N LEU A 68 41.97 -17.90 -14.17
CA LEU A 68 40.66 -18.45 -13.88
C LEU A 68 39.86 -18.64 -15.16
N LYS A 69 39.06 -19.70 -15.17
CA LYS A 69 38.17 -20.04 -16.27
C LYS A 69 36.73 -20.01 -15.80
N ILE A 70 35.82 -19.62 -16.69
CA ILE A 70 34.40 -19.60 -16.39
C ILE A 70 33.89 -21.02 -16.16
N ARG A 71 33.22 -21.27 -15.03
CA ARG A 71 32.62 -22.57 -14.67
C ARG A 71 33.56 -23.78 -14.81
N THR A 72 34.88 -23.57 -14.68
CA THR A 72 35.89 -24.63 -14.78
C THR A 72 36.74 -24.60 -13.50
N PRO A 73 36.52 -25.52 -12.55
CA PRO A 73 37.21 -25.53 -11.26
C PRO A 73 38.71 -25.84 -11.42
N LEU A 74 39.58 -24.98 -10.88
CA LEU A 74 41.04 -25.11 -10.88
C LEU A 74 41.59 -24.97 -9.45
N SER A 75 42.59 -25.75 -9.05
CA SER A 75 43.25 -25.57 -7.75
C SER A 75 44.37 -24.53 -7.84
N ALA A 76 44.87 -24.09 -6.68
CA ALA A 76 46.07 -23.27 -6.63
C ALA A 76 47.29 -23.96 -7.29
N GLN A 77 47.39 -25.29 -7.21
CA GLN A 77 48.43 -26.08 -7.91
C GLN A 77 48.29 -26.04 -9.44
N ASP A 78 47.06 -25.94 -9.97
CA ASP A 78 46.84 -25.83 -11.41
C ASP A 78 47.26 -24.45 -11.93
N ILE A 79 47.11 -23.41 -11.09
CA ILE A 79 47.31 -21.99 -11.48
C ILE A 79 48.73 -21.49 -11.16
N SER A 80 49.37 -21.97 -10.10
CA SER A 80 50.66 -21.46 -9.64
C SER A 80 51.78 -21.50 -10.69
N PRO A 81 51.91 -22.54 -11.55
CA PRO A 81 52.91 -22.55 -12.61
C PRO A 81 52.63 -21.54 -13.72
N LEU A 82 51.36 -21.15 -13.90
CA LEU A 82 50.93 -20.22 -14.94
C LEU A 82 51.18 -18.77 -14.55
N CYS A 83 51.02 -18.44 -13.26
CA CYS A 83 51.23 -17.09 -12.73
C CYS A 83 52.62 -16.85 -12.15
N GLY A 84 53.47 -17.89 -12.06
CA GLY A 84 54.85 -17.77 -11.58
C GLY A 84 54.96 -17.46 -10.07
N LYS A 85 53.99 -17.89 -9.27
CA LYS A 85 53.95 -17.72 -7.81
C LYS A 85 54.00 -19.08 -7.11
N THR A 86 54.25 -19.12 -5.79
CA THR A 86 54.13 -20.38 -5.06
C THR A 86 52.66 -20.82 -4.96
N VAL A 87 52.42 -22.09 -4.59
CA VAL A 87 51.06 -22.60 -4.40
C VAL A 87 50.35 -21.83 -3.28
N GLU A 88 51.04 -21.56 -2.17
CA GLU A 88 50.49 -20.84 -1.01
C GLU A 88 50.13 -19.39 -1.36
N GLU A 89 51.01 -18.69 -2.07
CA GLU A 89 50.75 -17.32 -2.53
C GLU A 89 49.57 -17.27 -3.50
N THR A 90 49.52 -18.23 -4.43
CA THR A 90 48.43 -18.36 -5.39
C THR A 90 47.11 -18.63 -4.68
N GLU A 91 47.09 -19.55 -3.71
CA GLU A 91 45.89 -19.87 -2.94
C GLU A 91 45.38 -18.67 -2.16
N LYS A 92 46.27 -17.90 -1.52
CA LYS A 92 45.89 -16.67 -0.83
C LYS A 92 45.23 -15.64 -1.76
N ILE A 93 45.82 -15.40 -2.94
CA ILE A 93 45.26 -14.43 -3.91
C ILE A 93 43.92 -14.93 -4.48
N LEU A 94 43.80 -16.23 -4.75
CA LEU A 94 42.56 -16.85 -5.20
C LEU A 94 41.46 -16.76 -4.14
N TRP A 95 41.83 -16.95 -2.87
CA TRP A 95 40.93 -16.72 -1.74
C TRP A 95 40.49 -15.26 -1.67
N ASP A 96 41.40 -14.29 -1.79
CA ASP A 96 41.05 -12.88 -1.79
C ASP A 96 40.09 -12.53 -2.95
N LEU A 97 40.33 -13.09 -4.15
CA LEU A 97 39.43 -12.95 -5.31
C LEU A 97 38.02 -13.53 -5.02
N ALA A 98 37.95 -14.65 -4.31
CA ALA A 98 36.71 -15.28 -3.92
C ALA A 98 36.00 -14.48 -2.80
N TYR A 99 36.77 -13.98 -1.83
CA TYR A 99 36.25 -13.13 -0.78
C TYR A 99 35.67 -11.84 -1.33
N VAL A 100 36.25 -11.22 -2.35
CA VAL A 100 35.65 -10.03 -2.98
C VAL A 100 34.50 -10.37 -3.93
N GLY A 101 34.44 -11.59 -4.46
CA GLY A 101 33.35 -12.08 -5.30
C GLY A 101 33.63 -12.09 -6.81
N CYS A 102 34.90 -11.99 -7.21
CA CYS A 102 35.32 -12.12 -8.61
C CYS A 102 35.47 -13.59 -9.06
N CYS A 103 35.51 -14.52 -8.10
CA CYS A 103 35.47 -15.95 -8.35
C CYS A 103 34.70 -16.67 -7.24
N ILE A 104 34.41 -17.94 -7.47
CA ILE A 104 33.76 -18.86 -6.53
C ILE A 104 34.82 -19.82 -6.02
N THR A 105 34.69 -20.27 -4.76
CA THR A 105 35.52 -21.32 -4.17
C THR A 105 34.70 -22.38 -3.46
N ASN A 106 34.99 -23.64 -3.76
CA ASN A 106 34.40 -24.82 -3.13
C ASN A 106 35.47 -25.89 -2.92
N THR A 107 35.18 -26.84 -2.03
CA THR A 107 36.03 -27.99 -1.75
C THR A 107 35.60 -29.15 -2.62
N ILE A 108 36.43 -29.54 -3.58
CA ILE A 108 36.17 -30.66 -4.51
C ILE A 108 37.29 -31.66 -4.34
N ASP A 109 36.95 -32.91 -4.02
CA ASP A 109 37.90 -34.00 -3.76
C ASP A 109 38.94 -33.63 -2.68
N GLY A 110 38.51 -32.91 -1.64
CA GLY A 110 39.36 -32.46 -0.53
C GLY A 110 40.27 -31.27 -0.84
N VAL A 111 40.16 -30.66 -2.03
CA VAL A 111 40.99 -29.54 -2.47
C VAL A 111 40.14 -28.32 -2.78
N ASN A 112 40.60 -27.14 -2.34
CA ASN A 112 39.98 -25.87 -2.74
C ASN A 112 40.14 -25.65 -4.25
N LYS A 113 39.01 -25.59 -4.95
CA LYS A 113 38.95 -25.24 -6.36
C LYS A 113 38.32 -23.87 -6.54
N TYR A 114 38.75 -23.17 -7.59
CA TYR A 114 38.38 -21.80 -7.90
C TYR A 114 37.98 -21.67 -9.38
N TRP A 115 36.92 -20.92 -9.65
CA TRP A 115 36.47 -20.60 -11.02
C TRP A 115 35.71 -19.28 -11.03
N THR A 116 35.57 -18.64 -12.18
CA THR A 116 34.78 -17.41 -12.30
C THR A 116 33.39 -17.66 -12.89
N GLU A 117 32.53 -16.66 -12.83
CA GLU A 117 31.19 -16.68 -13.40
C GLU A 117 30.93 -15.50 -14.34
N ILE A 118 29.76 -15.47 -14.98
CA ILE A 118 29.30 -14.27 -15.69
C ILE A 118 29.06 -13.10 -14.72
N TRP A 119 28.95 -11.88 -15.25
CA TRP A 119 28.69 -10.68 -14.45
C TRP A 119 27.38 -10.75 -13.67
N VAL A 120 26.28 -11.18 -14.32
CA VAL A 120 24.93 -11.31 -13.72
C VAL A 120 24.13 -12.42 -14.42
N PRO A 121 23.52 -13.36 -13.68
CA PRO A 121 23.74 -13.62 -12.26
C PRO A 121 25.16 -14.14 -11.99
N GLY A 122 25.79 -13.70 -10.90
CA GLY A 122 27.19 -14.04 -10.61
C GLY A 122 27.99 -12.91 -9.95
N ILE A 123 29.08 -12.48 -10.59
CA ILE A 123 30.11 -11.61 -9.98
C ILE A 123 29.52 -10.40 -9.25
N MET A 124 28.63 -9.63 -9.89
CA MET A 124 28.10 -8.42 -9.28
C MET A 124 27.15 -8.71 -8.11
N GLU A 125 26.44 -9.83 -8.12
CA GLU A 125 25.60 -10.25 -6.99
C GLU A 125 26.49 -10.67 -5.81
N MET A 126 27.53 -11.46 -6.07
CA MET A 126 28.48 -11.91 -5.03
C MET A 126 29.25 -10.74 -4.40
N ILE A 127 29.63 -9.74 -5.19
CA ILE A 127 30.22 -8.48 -4.69
C ILE A 127 29.21 -7.74 -3.81
N ASN A 128 27.97 -7.57 -4.27
CA ASN A 128 26.94 -6.81 -3.55
C ASN A 128 26.33 -7.57 -2.36
N ASN A 129 26.57 -8.89 -2.24
CA ASN A 129 26.25 -9.67 -1.05
C ASN A 129 27.35 -9.65 0.01
N ASN A 130 28.52 -9.07 -0.28
CA ASN A 130 29.52 -8.80 0.74
C ASN A 130 29.19 -7.48 1.46
N LYS A 131 28.62 -7.59 2.68
CA LYS A 131 28.16 -6.44 3.49
C LYS A 131 29.29 -5.45 3.73
N GLU A 132 30.47 -5.94 4.12
CA GLU A 132 31.66 -5.13 4.38
C GLU A 132 32.07 -4.31 3.16
N LEU A 133 32.10 -4.91 1.97
CA LEU A 133 32.43 -4.20 0.74
C LEU A 133 31.40 -3.15 0.38
N THR A 134 30.09 -3.44 0.49
CA THR A 134 29.04 -2.46 0.19
C THR A 134 28.99 -1.28 1.16
N GLU A 135 29.59 -1.42 2.35
CA GLU A 135 29.76 -0.34 3.31
C GLU A 135 31.00 0.50 3.03
N LYS A 136 32.15 -0.15 2.74
CA LYS A 136 33.42 0.53 2.46
C LYS A 136 33.46 1.18 1.07
N HIS A 137 32.79 0.59 0.09
CA HIS A 137 32.85 0.93 -1.32
C HIS A 137 31.45 1.09 -1.93
N PRO A 138 30.69 2.16 -1.59
CA PRO A 138 29.34 2.38 -2.10
C PRO A 138 29.23 2.35 -3.65
N GLU A 139 30.30 2.71 -4.36
CA GLU A 139 30.38 2.68 -5.82
C GLU A 139 30.08 1.30 -6.44
N ILE A 140 30.31 0.19 -5.72
CA ILE A 140 30.04 -1.16 -6.23
C ILE A 140 28.53 -1.39 -6.42
N THR A 141 27.69 -0.74 -5.61
CA THR A 141 26.23 -0.84 -5.69
C THR A 141 25.69 -0.06 -6.89
N ILE A 142 26.27 1.13 -7.12
CA ILE A 142 25.98 1.97 -8.29
C ILE A 142 26.39 1.26 -9.57
N ALA A 143 27.54 0.55 -9.57
CA ALA A 143 27.99 -0.25 -10.70
C ALA A 143 26.99 -1.32 -11.11
N PHE A 144 26.39 -2.01 -10.13
CA PHE A 144 25.43 -3.07 -10.42
C PHE A 144 24.12 -2.53 -11.02
N ASP A 145 23.57 -1.43 -10.49
CA ASP A 145 22.38 -0.80 -11.10
C ASP A 145 22.68 -0.29 -12.53
N ALA A 146 23.83 0.35 -12.73
CA ALA A 146 24.28 0.87 -14.03
C ALA A 146 24.51 -0.22 -15.07
N TYR A 147 25.16 -1.33 -14.69
CA TYR A 147 25.33 -2.51 -15.53
C TYR A 147 23.97 -3.02 -16.02
N GLY A 148 23.03 -3.20 -15.08
CA GLY A 148 21.72 -3.72 -15.42
C GLY A 148 20.92 -2.77 -16.32
N LYS A 149 21.04 -1.44 -16.14
CA LYS A 149 20.44 -0.45 -17.06
C LYS A 149 21.05 -0.56 -18.46
N LYS A 150 22.39 -0.56 -18.57
CA LYS A 150 23.14 -0.70 -19.83
C LYS A 150 22.76 -1.98 -20.60
N LYS A 151 22.68 -3.13 -19.93
CA LYS A 151 22.26 -4.39 -20.58
C LYS A 151 20.76 -4.41 -20.88
N GLY A 152 19.95 -3.79 -20.02
CA GLY A 152 18.51 -3.74 -20.19
C GLY A 152 18.06 -2.90 -21.40
N GLU A 153 18.81 -1.86 -21.78
CA GLU A 153 18.49 -1.07 -23.00
C GLU A 153 18.63 -1.89 -24.29
N ILE A 154 19.58 -2.81 -24.34
CA ILE A 154 19.85 -3.63 -25.53
C ILE A 154 19.06 -4.94 -25.53
N ALA A 155 18.55 -5.40 -24.39
CA ALA A 155 17.89 -6.71 -24.25
C ALA A 155 16.56 -6.88 -25.05
N PRO A 156 15.70 -5.86 -25.23
CA PRO A 156 14.38 -6.04 -25.81
C PRO A 156 14.39 -6.70 -27.20
N GLY A 157 13.74 -7.86 -27.30
CA GLY A 157 13.62 -8.64 -28.53
C GLY A 157 14.89 -9.40 -28.94
N ILE A 158 16.00 -9.30 -28.20
CA ILE A 158 17.24 -10.05 -28.49
C ILE A 158 17.17 -11.47 -27.93
N LEU A 159 16.78 -11.61 -26.67
CA LEU A 159 16.68 -12.90 -25.99
C LEU A 159 15.35 -13.58 -26.35
N PRO A 160 15.35 -14.85 -26.81
CA PRO A 160 14.11 -15.60 -26.92
C PRO A 160 13.57 -15.94 -25.52
N MET A 161 12.26 -16.13 -25.45
CA MET A 161 11.57 -16.50 -24.22
C MET A 161 12.15 -17.81 -23.64
N GLY A 162 12.39 -17.83 -22.32
CA GLY A 162 12.94 -18.97 -21.56
C GLY A 162 14.46 -19.10 -21.59
N VAL A 163 15.17 -18.24 -22.34
CA VAL A 163 16.63 -18.29 -22.52
C VAL A 163 17.35 -17.09 -21.86
N SER A 164 16.61 -16.29 -21.10
CA SER A 164 17.18 -15.17 -20.35
C SER A 164 18.04 -15.65 -19.17
N PRO A 165 19.01 -14.84 -18.68
CA PRO A 165 19.82 -15.21 -17.53
C PRO A 165 19.06 -15.46 -16.23
N MET A 166 17.88 -14.84 -16.10
CA MET A 166 16.97 -14.99 -14.95
C MET A 166 15.61 -15.50 -15.43
N ARG A 167 14.90 -16.22 -14.57
CA ARG A 167 13.58 -16.78 -14.86
C ARG A 167 12.71 -16.85 -13.63
N VAL A 168 11.51 -16.29 -13.74
CA VAL A 168 10.44 -16.46 -12.77
C VAL A 168 10.00 -17.92 -12.75
N ILE A 169 9.96 -18.48 -11.54
CA ILE A 169 9.31 -19.75 -11.26
C ILE A 169 7.91 -19.43 -10.71
N PRO A 170 6.84 -20.01 -11.27
CA PRO A 170 5.51 -19.85 -10.70
C PRO A 170 5.49 -20.29 -9.24
N ILE A 171 4.69 -19.61 -8.41
CA ILE A 171 4.38 -20.14 -7.09
C ILE A 171 3.72 -21.50 -7.25
N GLU A 172 4.27 -22.50 -6.60
CA GLU A 172 3.93 -23.92 -6.82
C GLU A 172 2.43 -24.19 -6.63
N SER A 173 1.85 -23.65 -5.56
CA SER A 173 0.40 -23.73 -5.28
C SER A 173 -0.50 -23.12 -6.38
N ALA A 174 0.04 -22.26 -7.25
CA ALA A 174 -0.69 -21.69 -8.38
C ALA A 174 -0.71 -22.60 -9.62
N ILE A 175 0.12 -23.65 -9.66
CA ILE A 175 0.24 -24.61 -10.78
C ILE A 175 -0.07 -26.05 -10.39
N GLU A 176 -0.27 -26.37 -9.11
CA GLU A 176 -0.58 -27.73 -8.60
C GLU A 176 -1.76 -28.41 -9.33
N SER A 177 -2.76 -27.64 -9.76
CA SER A 177 -3.94 -28.16 -10.46
C SER A 177 -3.73 -28.38 -11.98
N ASP A 178 -2.63 -27.91 -12.56
CA ASP A 178 -2.31 -28.13 -13.97
C ASP A 178 -1.68 -29.51 -14.14
N THR A 179 -2.37 -30.47 -14.76
CA THR A 179 -1.82 -31.82 -14.98
C THR A 179 -0.60 -31.85 -15.91
N HIS A 180 -0.27 -30.74 -16.59
CA HIS A 180 0.86 -30.60 -17.50
C HIS A 180 1.99 -29.75 -16.91
N HIS A 181 1.99 -29.47 -15.60
CA HIS A 181 3.15 -28.81 -14.98
C HIS A 181 4.39 -29.70 -15.11
N ALA A 182 5.54 -29.06 -15.26
CA ALA A 182 6.82 -29.75 -15.32
C ALA A 182 7.56 -29.51 -14.01
N SER A 183 8.30 -30.50 -13.52
CA SER A 183 8.99 -30.42 -12.23
C SER A 183 10.03 -29.29 -12.18
N TYR A 184 10.64 -28.89 -13.30
CA TYR A 184 11.53 -27.73 -13.34
C TYR A 184 10.80 -26.37 -13.19
N GLU A 185 9.46 -26.35 -13.07
CA GLU A 185 8.66 -25.17 -12.73
C GLU A 185 8.25 -25.16 -11.24
N GLU A 186 8.72 -26.13 -10.45
CA GLU A 186 8.40 -26.28 -9.03
C GLU A 186 9.58 -25.84 -8.16
N ILE A 187 9.31 -25.10 -7.09
CA ILE A 187 10.36 -24.72 -6.13
C ILE A 187 10.81 -25.94 -5.33
N SER A 188 9.87 -26.83 -4.97
CA SER A 188 10.15 -28.06 -4.25
C SER A 188 11.11 -28.98 -5.00
N HIS A 189 11.05 -29.03 -6.34
CA HIS A 189 12.01 -29.76 -7.17
C HIS A 189 13.45 -29.36 -6.87
N TYR A 190 13.73 -28.05 -6.90
CA TYR A 190 15.07 -27.51 -6.67
C TYR A 190 15.53 -27.69 -5.23
N LEU A 191 14.65 -27.44 -4.26
CA LEU A 191 14.98 -27.60 -2.85
C LEU A 191 15.26 -29.08 -2.51
N ASN A 192 14.49 -30.02 -3.06
CA ASN A 192 14.64 -31.43 -2.71
C ASN A 192 15.90 -32.09 -3.30
N GLN A 193 16.47 -31.52 -4.37
CA GLN A 193 17.70 -32.01 -5.00
C GLN A 193 18.99 -31.66 -4.23
N HIS A 194 18.91 -30.81 -3.22
CA HIS A 194 20.08 -30.29 -2.51
C HIS A 194 20.06 -30.65 -1.02
N THR A 195 21.26 -30.73 -0.43
CA THR A 195 21.45 -31.04 1.00
C THR A 195 22.08 -29.89 1.78
N ILE A 196 22.74 -28.95 1.08
CA ILE A 196 23.39 -27.77 1.67
C ILE A 196 22.64 -26.53 1.20
N PHE A 197 22.27 -25.68 2.16
CA PHE A 197 21.52 -24.45 1.94
C PHE A 197 22.12 -23.31 2.75
N SER A 198 22.03 -22.10 2.19
CA SER A 198 22.31 -20.87 2.92
C SER A 198 21.31 -19.79 2.53
N VAL A 199 21.18 -18.77 3.37
CA VAL A 199 20.38 -17.58 3.05
C VAL A 199 21.19 -16.31 3.29
N SER A 200 21.11 -15.39 2.33
CA SER A 200 21.73 -14.08 2.37
C SER A 200 20.70 -12.98 2.11
N ASP A 201 21.11 -11.75 2.44
CA ASP A 201 20.37 -10.54 2.06
C ASP A 201 20.22 -10.48 0.52
N CYS A 202 19.16 -9.84 0.03
CA CYS A 202 18.99 -9.60 -1.40
C CYS A 202 19.98 -8.54 -1.91
N SER A 203 20.86 -8.92 -2.83
CA SER A 203 21.81 -8.00 -3.49
C SER A 203 21.09 -6.83 -4.18
N CYS A 204 19.98 -7.09 -4.86
CA CYS A 204 19.19 -6.05 -5.54
C CYS A 204 18.59 -5.03 -4.56
N ARG A 205 18.07 -5.49 -3.41
CA ARG A 205 17.51 -4.60 -2.39
C ARG A 205 18.61 -3.85 -1.63
N THR A 206 19.77 -4.48 -1.44
CA THR A 206 20.99 -3.82 -0.92
C THR A 206 21.39 -2.64 -1.80
N VAL A 207 21.42 -2.83 -3.13
CA VAL A 207 21.69 -1.73 -4.07
C VAL A 207 20.68 -0.60 -3.91
N ARG A 208 19.38 -0.93 -3.89
CA ARG A 208 18.31 0.08 -3.74
C ARG A 208 18.42 0.83 -2.42
N GLU A 209 18.69 0.14 -1.32
CA GLU A 209 18.90 0.73 -0.01
C GLU A 209 20.08 1.72 -0.02
N LYS A 210 21.24 1.32 -0.55
CA LYS A 210 22.45 2.17 -0.61
C LYS A 210 22.25 3.40 -1.49
N MET A 211 21.39 3.31 -2.49
CA MET A 211 21.01 4.44 -3.34
C MET A 211 19.93 5.35 -2.71
N GLY A 212 19.38 5.03 -1.53
CA GLY A 212 18.24 5.74 -0.95
C GLY A 212 16.93 5.52 -1.71
N GLU A 213 16.88 4.45 -2.49
CA GLU A 213 15.80 4.10 -3.40
C GLU A 213 15.09 2.81 -2.98
N GLY A 214 15.17 2.35 -1.73
CA GLY A 214 14.43 1.15 -1.28
C GLY A 214 12.92 1.30 -1.48
N CYS A 215 12.19 0.18 -1.65
CA CYS A 215 10.75 0.21 -1.92
C CYS A 215 9.87 -0.28 -0.76
N GLY A 216 10.39 -0.37 0.46
CA GLY A 216 9.68 -0.88 1.64
C GLY A 216 9.61 -2.42 1.71
N HIS A 217 10.24 -3.13 0.77
CA HIS A 217 10.55 -4.54 0.95
C HIS A 217 12.01 -4.65 1.37
N LEU A 218 12.25 -5.17 2.57
CA LEU A 218 13.59 -5.20 3.18
C LEU A 218 14.47 -6.31 2.60
N LYS A 219 15.78 -6.25 2.81
CA LYS A 219 16.75 -7.09 2.10
C LYS A 219 17.02 -8.43 2.79
N GLU A 220 16.83 -8.52 4.09
CA GLU A 220 17.29 -9.61 4.96
C GLU A 220 16.65 -10.94 4.60
N ASP A 221 17.46 -12.01 4.59
CA ASP A 221 17.04 -13.41 4.39
C ASP A 221 16.13 -13.65 3.16
N MET A 222 16.47 -13.05 2.03
CA MET A 222 15.66 -13.11 0.80
C MET A 222 16.23 -14.02 -0.28
N CYS A 223 17.55 -14.25 -0.31
CA CYS A 223 18.21 -15.00 -1.38
C CYS A 223 18.71 -16.32 -0.82
N ILE A 224 18.12 -17.43 -1.25
CA ILE A 224 18.50 -18.78 -0.85
C ILE A 224 19.53 -19.29 -1.86
N GLN A 225 20.66 -19.79 -1.40
CA GLN A 225 21.63 -20.51 -2.21
C GLN A 225 21.57 -22.00 -1.89
N MET A 226 21.93 -22.82 -2.87
CA MET A 226 21.86 -24.28 -2.79
C MET A 226 23.13 -24.93 -3.31
N GLY A 227 23.48 -26.09 -2.75
CA GLY A 227 24.61 -26.90 -3.21
C GLY A 227 25.93 -26.12 -3.21
N HIS A 228 26.61 -26.07 -4.36
CA HIS A 228 27.88 -25.37 -4.48
C HIS A 228 27.76 -23.86 -4.18
N GLY A 229 26.64 -23.23 -4.54
CA GLY A 229 26.39 -21.83 -4.22
C GLY A 229 26.31 -21.61 -2.71
N ALA A 230 25.62 -22.50 -1.99
CA ALA A 230 25.49 -22.43 -0.54
C ALA A 230 26.85 -22.59 0.16
N GLU A 231 27.63 -23.59 -0.22
CA GLU A 231 28.96 -23.81 0.35
C GLU A 231 29.85 -22.57 0.18
N TYR A 232 29.88 -21.96 -1.00
CA TYR A 232 30.67 -20.75 -1.23
C TYR A 232 30.22 -19.56 -0.36
N TYR A 233 28.90 -19.33 -0.27
CA TYR A 233 28.36 -18.23 0.54
C TYR A 233 28.61 -18.42 2.03
N ILE A 234 28.55 -19.66 2.54
CA ILE A 234 28.91 -20.01 3.92
C ILE A 234 30.40 -19.77 4.14
N LYS A 235 31.24 -20.32 3.26
CA LYS A 235 32.70 -20.29 3.37
C LYS A 235 33.25 -18.86 3.37
N THR A 236 32.60 -17.96 2.63
CA THR A 236 32.99 -16.54 2.55
C THR A 236 32.28 -15.62 3.54
N GLY A 237 31.44 -16.16 4.44
CA GLY A 237 30.74 -15.39 5.47
C GLY A 237 29.64 -14.45 4.94
N ARG A 238 29.14 -14.67 3.72
CA ARG A 238 28.08 -13.86 3.09
C ARG A 238 26.68 -14.26 3.49
N ALA A 239 26.50 -15.53 3.85
CA ALA A 239 25.22 -16.11 4.23
C ALA A 239 25.36 -16.92 5.50
N ARG A 240 24.24 -17.06 6.22
CA ARG A 240 24.10 -18.07 7.26
C ARG A 240 23.64 -19.38 6.64
N GLN A 241 24.14 -20.50 7.16
CA GLN A 241 23.64 -21.82 6.80
C GLN A 241 22.22 -22.02 7.35
N ILE A 242 21.36 -22.69 6.59
CA ILE A 242 19.99 -23.01 6.97
C ILE A 242 19.65 -24.48 6.69
N THR A 243 18.56 -24.97 7.26
CA THR A 243 18.01 -26.28 6.90
C THR A 243 17.12 -26.18 5.66
N ARG A 244 16.74 -27.33 5.10
CA ARG A 244 15.77 -27.39 3.99
C ARG A 244 14.40 -26.88 4.44
N GLU A 245 13.98 -27.26 5.64
CA GLU A 245 12.70 -26.88 6.24
C GLU A 245 12.63 -25.36 6.40
N GLU A 246 13.70 -24.75 6.88
CA GLU A 246 13.81 -23.29 6.97
C GLU A 246 13.76 -22.63 5.59
N ALA A 247 14.36 -23.22 4.56
CA ALA A 247 14.25 -22.71 3.19
C ALA A 247 12.79 -22.69 2.71
N PHE A 248 12.01 -23.75 2.96
CA PHE A 248 10.57 -23.76 2.68
C PHE A 248 9.79 -22.71 3.48
N GLU A 249 10.14 -22.49 4.75
CA GLU A 249 9.52 -21.44 5.56
C GLU A 249 9.80 -20.04 5.01
N ILE A 250 11.02 -19.78 4.55
CA ILE A 250 11.40 -18.49 3.93
C ILE A 250 10.59 -18.26 2.65
N ILE A 251 10.48 -19.28 1.79
CA ILE A 251 9.66 -19.25 0.56
C ILE A 251 8.20 -18.92 0.90
N LYS A 252 7.61 -19.63 1.85
CA LYS A 252 6.22 -19.40 2.29
C LYS A 252 6.03 -17.99 2.85
N LYS A 253 6.92 -17.53 3.73
CA LYS A 253 6.89 -16.17 4.28
C LYS A 253 7.02 -15.12 3.18
N ALA A 254 7.86 -15.36 2.17
CA ALA A 254 7.99 -14.45 1.03
C ALA A 254 6.69 -14.37 0.21
N GLU A 255 6.07 -15.52 -0.08
CA GLU A 255 4.78 -15.59 -0.77
C GLU A 255 3.67 -14.86 0.01
N GLU A 256 3.57 -15.10 1.32
CA GLU A 256 2.64 -14.42 2.24
C GLU A 256 2.86 -12.90 2.28
N ASN A 257 4.10 -12.44 2.06
CA ASN A 257 4.48 -11.03 1.93
C ASN A 257 4.30 -10.44 0.52
N GLY A 258 3.81 -11.21 -0.45
CA GLY A 258 3.53 -10.70 -1.80
C GLY A 258 4.74 -10.74 -2.74
N LEU A 259 5.76 -11.52 -2.39
CA LEU A 259 6.96 -11.74 -3.20
C LEU A 259 6.81 -12.99 -4.05
N MET A 260 7.47 -13.02 -5.20
CA MET A 260 7.51 -14.18 -6.09
C MET A 260 8.93 -14.74 -6.19
N HIS A 261 9.08 -15.83 -6.92
CA HIS A 261 10.37 -16.53 -7.05
C HIS A 261 11.00 -16.30 -8.42
N ASP A 262 12.32 -16.04 -8.42
CA ASP A 262 13.15 -15.88 -9.61
C ASP A 262 14.44 -16.67 -9.42
N ILE A 263 14.93 -17.34 -10.47
CA ILE A 263 16.12 -18.20 -10.42
C ILE A 263 17.11 -17.84 -11.54
N PRO A 264 18.43 -18.08 -11.33
CA PRO A 264 19.38 -18.21 -12.42
C PRO A 264 18.93 -19.29 -13.42
N ASN A 265 19.03 -19.00 -14.72
CA ASN A 265 18.43 -19.82 -15.77
C ASN A 265 19.43 -20.25 -16.87
N LEU A 266 20.73 -20.20 -16.58
CA LEU A 266 21.81 -20.59 -17.49
C LEU A 266 22.58 -21.85 -17.04
N ASP A 267 22.11 -22.52 -16.00
CA ASP A 267 22.74 -23.73 -15.46
C ASP A 267 22.27 -25.01 -16.17
N GLY A 268 21.29 -24.88 -17.05
CA GLY A 268 20.61 -25.97 -17.72
C GLY A 268 19.25 -26.30 -17.08
N GLU A 269 18.49 -27.13 -17.77
CA GLU A 269 17.16 -27.53 -17.34
C GLU A 269 17.18 -28.32 -16.02
N GLY A 270 16.25 -28.01 -15.12
CA GLY A 270 16.17 -28.64 -13.80
C GLY A 270 17.37 -28.37 -12.90
N LYS A 271 18.18 -27.35 -13.21
CA LYS A 271 19.37 -26.96 -12.42
C LYS A 271 19.32 -25.47 -12.10
N THR A 272 19.63 -25.15 -10.85
CA THR A 272 19.89 -23.78 -10.38
C THR A 272 20.70 -23.87 -9.10
N HIS A 273 21.45 -22.80 -8.80
CA HIS A 273 22.22 -22.67 -7.56
C HIS A 273 21.62 -21.65 -6.58
N ALA A 274 20.56 -20.94 -6.96
CA ALA A 274 19.91 -19.96 -6.10
C ALA A 274 18.41 -19.78 -6.41
N ILE A 275 17.67 -19.35 -5.39
CA ILE A 275 16.28 -18.89 -5.48
C ILE A 275 16.18 -17.51 -4.83
N CYS A 276 15.65 -16.54 -5.58
CA CYS A 276 15.47 -15.17 -5.14
C CYS A 276 13.99 -14.88 -4.88
N ASN A 277 13.68 -14.36 -3.69
CA ASN A 277 12.34 -13.88 -3.31
C ASN A 277 12.16 -12.42 -3.73
N CYS A 278 11.67 -12.19 -4.93
CA CYS A 278 11.74 -10.93 -5.64
C CYS A 278 10.43 -10.11 -5.56
N CYS A 279 10.58 -8.79 -5.48
CA CYS A 279 9.49 -7.82 -5.66
C CYS A 279 9.63 -7.10 -7.01
N GLY A 280 8.51 -6.65 -7.59
CA GLY A 280 8.53 -5.88 -8.83
C GLY A 280 9.19 -4.50 -8.71
N CYS A 281 9.25 -3.94 -7.49
CA CYS A 281 9.74 -2.58 -7.26
C CYS A 281 11.25 -2.46 -6.99
N GLY A 282 11.89 -3.51 -6.50
CA GLY A 282 13.29 -3.49 -6.04
C GLY A 282 14.22 -4.40 -6.84
N CYS A 283 13.72 -5.50 -7.41
CA CYS A 283 14.54 -6.46 -8.14
C CYS A 283 15.10 -5.86 -9.44
N LEU A 284 16.42 -6.01 -9.65
CA LEU A 284 17.11 -5.50 -10.85
C LEU A 284 16.86 -6.34 -12.10
N ALA A 285 16.53 -7.62 -11.95
CA ALA A 285 16.13 -8.50 -13.05
C ALA A 285 14.71 -8.16 -13.52
N ILE A 286 13.74 -8.13 -12.59
CA ILE A 286 12.34 -7.80 -12.90
C ILE A 286 12.16 -6.37 -13.41
N ARG A 287 13.01 -5.44 -12.97
CA ARG A 287 13.10 -4.11 -13.59
C ARG A 287 13.18 -4.22 -15.11
N ASN A 288 13.94 -5.16 -15.67
CA ASN A 288 14.08 -5.28 -17.11
C ASN A 288 12.77 -5.69 -17.79
N ALA A 289 11.95 -6.49 -17.12
CA ALA A 289 10.61 -6.84 -17.61
C ALA A 289 9.66 -5.63 -17.62
N ILE A 290 9.72 -4.77 -16.60
CA ILE A 290 8.74 -3.69 -16.40
C ILE A 290 9.20 -2.36 -17.02
N MET A 291 10.43 -1.93 -16.71
CA MET A 291 11.01 -0.67 -17.16
C MET A 291 11.20 -0.65 -18.67
N TYR A 292 11.70 -1.73 -19.27
CA TYR A 292 11.87 -1.82 -20.73
C TYR A 292 10.66 -2.47 -21.42
N ARG A 293 9.61 -2.83 -20.65
CA ARG A 293 8.44 -3.58 -21.15
C ARG A 293 8.85 -4.79 -21.99
N ASN A 294 9.80 -5.58 -21.46
CA ASN A 294 10.36 -6.75 -22.11
C ASN A 294 10.21 -7.97 -21.20
N THR A 295 8.98 -8.45 -21.02
CA THR A 295 8.68 -9.52 -20.06
C THR A 295 9.43 -10.82 -20.33
N ASP A 296 9.81 -11.08 -21.58
CA ASP A 296 10.54 -12.30 -21.97
C ASP A 296 11.92 -12.39 -21.31
N PHE A 297 12.39 -11.29 -20.71
CA PHE A 297 13.59 -11.28 -19.89
C PHE A 297 13.46 -12.10 -18.59
N SER A 298 12.26 -12.32 -18.06
CA SER A 298 12.09 -13.08 -16.82
C SER A 298 10.86 -13.98 -16.78
N ARG A 299 10.00 -13.96 -17.81
CA ARG A 299 8.71 -14.68 -17.81
C ARG A 299 8.89 -16.20 -17.65
N SER A 300 7.93 -16.84 -16.96
CA SER A 300 7.73 -18.29 -16.94
C SER A 300 6.99 -18.81 -18.20
N ASN A 301 6.62 -20.09 -18.22
CA ASN A 301 5.77 -20.66 -19.26
C ASN A 301 4.28 -20.32 -19.13
N TYR A 302 3.90 -19.56 -18.10
CA TYR A 302 2.51 -19.33 -17.71
C TYR A 302 2.05 -17.88 -17.95
N ILE A 303 0.74 -17.72 -18.11
CA ILE A 303 0.04 -16.44 -18.01
C ILE A 303 -1.16 -16.57 -17.10
N SER A 304 -1.57 -15.45 -16.49
CA SER A 304 -2.79 -15.39 -15.70
C SER A 304 -4.01 -15.32 -16.61
N VAL A 305 -5.02 -16.13 -16.32
CA VAL A 305 -6.35 -16.09 -16.94
C VAL A 305 -7.37 -15.69 -15.88
N ILE A 306 -8.29 -14.79 -16.25
CA ILE A 306 -9.31 -14.26 -15.34
C ILE A 306 -10.68 -14.84 -15.73
N ASP A 307 -11.35 -15.47 -14.77
CA ASP A 307 -12.77 -15.82 -14.84
C ASP A 307 -13.57 -14.63 -14.29
N GLU A 308 -14.09 -13.79 -15.19
CA GLU A 308 -14.84 -12.59 -14.82
C GLU A 308 -16.17 -12.92 -14.10
N GLU A 309 -16.69 -14.13 -14.25
CA GLU A 309 -17.91 -14.56 -13.55
C GLU A 309 -17.67 -14.82 -12.07
N LYS A 310 -16.49 -15.32 -11.71
CA LYS A 310 -16.07 -15.47 -10.32
C LYS A 310 -15.43 -14.21 -9.74
N CYS A 311 -14.94 -13.31 -10.59
CA CYS A 311 -14.24 -12.12 -10.15
C CYS A 311 -15.17 -11.16 -9.38
N VAL A 312 -14.69 -10.68 -8.25
CA VAL A 312 -15.41 -9.73 -7.38
C VAL A 312 -14.68 -8.39 -7.24
N ALA A 313 -13.69 -8.12 -8.09
CA ALA A 313 -12.94 -6.86 -8.11
C ALA A 313 -12.45 -6.34 -6.73
N CYS A 314 -12.07 -7.24 -5.80
CA CYS A 314 -11.57 -6.83 -4.48
C CYS A 314 -10.24 -6.06 -4.56
N GLY A 315 -9.42 -6.32 -5.59
CA GLY A 315 -8.18 -5.60 -5.87
C GLY A 315 -6.90 -6.23 -5.28
N GLU A 316 -7.01 -7.27 -4.44
CA GLU A 316 -5.85 -7.91 -3.80
C GLU A 316 -4.78 -8.35 -4.81
N CYS A 317 -5.19 -9.03 -5.88
CA CYS A 317 -4.29 -9.48 -6.95
C CYS A 317 -3.65 -8.32 -7.73
N VAL A 318 -4.34 -7.17 -7.82
CA VAL A 318 -3.84 -5.96 -8.50
C VAL A 318 -2.75 -5.32 -7.67
N GLU A 319 -2.96 -5.17 -6.35
CA GLU A 319 -1.97 -4.58 -5.44
C GLU A 319 -0.71 -5.46 -5.29
N HIS A 320 -0.82 -6.77 -5.49
CA HIS A 320 0.31 -7.70 -5.39
C HIS A 320 0.89 -8.15 -6.75
N CYS A 321 0.38 -7.65 -7.89
CA CYS A 321 0.93 -8.01 -9.20
C CYS A 321 2.32 -7.36 -9.43
N PRO A 322 3.42 -8.13 -9.49
CA PRO A 322 4.78 -7.57 -9.54
C PRO A 322 5.05 -6.80 -10.84
N SER A 323 4.48 -7.23 -11.96
CA SER A 323 4.72 -6.62 -13.28
C SER A 323 3.67 -5.58 -13.72
N ASN A 324 2.73 -5.24 -12.83
CA ASN A 324 1.59 -4.37 -13.12
C ASN A 324 0.75 -4.81 -14.36
N ALA A 325 0.66 -6.13 -14.54
CA ALA A 325 -0.16 -6.76 -15.58
C ALA A 325 -1.66 -6.76 -15.25
N LEU A 326 -2.03 -6.80 -13.97
CA LEU A 326 -3.42 -6.80 -13.53
C LEU A 326 -3.85 -5.40 -13.13
N ARG A 327 -5.07 -5.00 -13.53
CA ARG A 327 -5.73 -3.75 -13.15
C ARG A 327 -7.21 -4.00 -12.90
N LEU A 328 -7.84 -3.22 -12.05
CA LEU A 328 -9.29 -3.24 -11.92
C LEU A 328 -9.96 -2.57 -13.13
N GLY A 329 -11.11 -3.08 -13.54
CA GLY A 329 -11.87 -2.59 -14.66
C GLY A 329 -13.38 -2.82 -14.49
N GLN A 330 -14.11 -2.48 -15.53
CA GLN A 330 -15.56 -2.67 -15.62
C GLN A 330 -15.88 -4.09 -16.14
N LYS A 331 -16.93 -4.69 -15.56
CA LYS A 331 -17.50 -5.97 -15.99
C LYS A 331 -18.80 -5.78 -16.79
N ILE A 332 -19.67 -4.87 -16.35
CA ILE A 332 -20.99 -4.66 -16.98
C ILE A 332 -20.83 -4.06 -18.38
N CYS A 333 -21.74 -4.42 -19.29
CA CYS A 333 -21.79 -3.88 -20.64
C CYS A 333 -22.00 -2.36 -20.65
N SER A 334 -21.51 -1.70 -21.70
CA SER A 334 -21.69 -0.26 -21.89
C SER A 334 -22.61 0.04 -23.05
N SER A 335 -23.45 1.07 -22.94
CA SER A 335 -24.32 1.51 -24.03
C SER A 335 -23.52 2.16 -25.16
N LYS A 336 -22.40 2.83 -24.85
CA LYS A 336 -21.38 3.27 -25.82
C LYS A 336 -20.15 2.35 -25.74
N PRO A 337 -19.63 1.86 -26.89
CA PRO A 337 -18.46 1.00 -26.91
C PRO A 337 -17.25 1.64 -26.22
N ILE A 338 -16.62 0.90 -25.31
CA ILE A 338 -15.37 1.34 -24.68
C ILE A 338 -14.19 0.68 -25.40
N PRO A 339 -13.18 1.43 -25.87
CA PRO A 339 -12.00 0.84 -26.51
C PRO A 339 -11.25 -0.07 -25.54
N GLU A 340 -11.00 -1.32 -25.93
CA GLU A 340 -10.15 -2.23 -25.16
C GLU A 340 -8.69 -1.79 -25.22
N GLU A 341 -8.04 -1.68 -24.06
CA GLU A 341 -6.60 -1.47 -23.96
C GLU A 341 -5.85 -2.79 -24.17
N LYS A 342 -5.64 -3.18 -25.42
CA LYS A 342 -4.79 -4.32 -25.76
C LYS A 342 -3.37 -3.88 -26.08
N THR A 343 -2.38 -4.60 -25.57
CA THR A 343 -0.98 -4.41 -25.95
C THR A 343 -0.77 -4.89 -27.38
N VAL A 344 -0.75 -3.96 -28.34
CA VAL A 344 -0.65 -4.26 -29.77
C VAL A 344 0.80 -4.34 -30.26
N LYS A 345 1.71 -3.60 -29.62
CA LYS A 345 3.13 -3.51 -30.00
C LYS A 345 4.00 -4.22 -28.97
N THR A 346 4.89 -5.11 -29.40
CA THR A 346 5.83 -5.79 -28.50
C THR A 346 7.28 -5.76 -29.03
N PRO A 347 8.29 -5.96 -28.19
CA PRO A 347 9.68 -6.15 -28.63
C PRO A 347 9.85 -7.35 -29.57
N ARG A 348 8.94 -8.33 -29.58
CA ARG A 348 9.06 -9.57 -30.38
C ARG A 348 8.94 -9.32 -31.87
N ASP A 349 8.23 -8.25 -32.25
CA ASP A 349 7.76 -8.05 -33.62
C ASP A 349 7.80 -6.58 -34.08
N HIS A 350 8.29 -5.66 -33.24
CA HIS A 350 8.49 -4.26 -33.57
C HIS A 350 9.89 -3.77 -33.17
N ARG A 351 10.31 -2.65 -33.78
CA ARG A 351 11.42 -1.84 -33.28
C ARG A 351 11.04 -1.29 -31.90
N TRP A 352 12.00 -1.37 -30.99
CA TRP A 352 11.79 -1.06 -29.57
C TRP A 352 12.83 -0.03 -29.14
N GLY A 353 12.37 1.09 -28.62
CA GLY A 353 13.23 2.21 -28.24
C GLY A 353 12.73 2.93 -26.98
N PRO A 354 13.40 4.02 -26.57
CA PRO A 354 13.07 4.79 -25.38
C PRO A 354 11.60 5.22 -25.26
N GLU A 355 10.91 5.41 -26.38
CA GLU A 355 9.48 5.73 -26.46
C GLU A 355 8.55 4.59 -26.00
N ASP A 356 9.04 3.35 -26.02
CA ASP A 356 8.29 2.16 -25.61
C ASP A 356 8.57 1.77 -24.15
N TRP A 357 9.53 2.43 -23.50
CA TRP A 357 9.95 2.13 -22.14
C TRP A 357 9.07 2.83 -21.09
N ASN A 358 9.09 2.31 -19.87
CA ASN A 358 8.50 2.92 -18.68
C ASN A 358 9.59 3.20 -17.61
N PRO A 359 10.41 4.26 -17.77
CA PRO A 359 11.44 4.60 -16.78
C PRO A 359 10.85 4.92 -15.40
N ASP A 360 9.62 5.43 -15.35
CA ASP A 360 8.93 5.84 -14.13
C ASP A 360 8.11 4.70 -13.47
N TYR A 361 8.32 3.43 -13.86
CA TYR A 361 7.52 2.27 -13.43
C TYR A 361 7.34 2.12 -11.91
N ARG A 362 8.26 2.67 -11.13
CA ARG A 362 8.27 2.62 -9.66
C ARG A 362 7.34 3.66 -9.03
N THR A 363 6.82 4.61 -9.80
CA THR A 363 6.00 5.73 -9.30
C THR A 363 4.69 5.92 -10.06
N ASN A 364 4.55 5.30 -11.24
CA ASN A 364 3.37 5.43 -12.11
C ASN A 364 2.56 4.13 -12.26
N ARG A 365 2.69 3.20 -11.30
CA ARG A 365 1.92 1.96 -11.25
C ARG A 365 0.42 2.27 -11.30
N GLN A 366 -0.32 1.56 -12.14
CA GLN A 366 -1.76 1.76 -12.31
C GLN A 366 -2.57 0.65 -11.63
N VAL A 367 -3.59 1.02 -10.85
CA VAL A 367 -4.49 0.05 -10.19
C VAL A 367 -5.82 -0.15 -10.91
N VAL A 368 -6.13 0.71 -11.89
CA VAL A 368 -7.39 0.71 -12.63
C VAL A 368 -7.14 1.02 -14.10
N VAL A 369 -7.93 0.42 -14.99
CA VAL A 369 -7.95 0.76 -16.43
C VAL A 369 -8.75 2.04 -16.66
N LYS A 370 -8.65 2.62 -17.88
CA LYS A 370 -9.32 3.91 -18.19
C LYS A 370 -10.84 3.91 -17.98
N THR A 371 -11.48 2.76 -18.12
CA THR A 371 -12.93 2.61 -17.97
C THR A 371 -13.41 2.80 -16.53
N GLY A 372 -12.50 2.83 -15.57
CA GLY A 372 -12.84 2.77 -14.15
C GLY A 372 -13.24 1.36 -13.71
N THR A 373 -13.59 1.24 -12.43
CA THR A 373 -14.03 0.00 -11.79
C THR A 373 -15.21 0.26 -10.86
N SER A 374 -15.57 -0.71 -10.02
CA SER A 374 -16.72 -0.63 -9.13
C SER A 374 -16.68 0.64 -8.26
N PRO A 375 -17.72 1.48 -8.33
CA PRO A 375 -17.74 2.75 -7.58
C PRO A 375 -17.66 2.54 -6.07
N CYS A 376 -18.18 1.42 -5.57
CA CYS A 376 -18.16 1.11 -4.14
C CYS A 376 -16.75 0.95 -3.56
N LYS A 377 -15.78 0.43 -4.33
CA LYS A 377 -14.36 0.42 -3.96
C LYS A 377 -13.69 1.76 -4.25
N ALA A 378 -13.98 2.36 -5.40
CA ALA A 378 -13.34 3.60 -5.83
C ALA A 378 -13.66 4.79 -4.91
N ASN A 379 -14.91 4.90 -4.46
CA ASN A 379 -15.38 6.02 -3.64
C ASN A 379 -15.20 5.81 -2.14
N CYS A 380 -14.97 4.57 -1.69
CA CYS A 380 -14.62 4.32 -0.29
C CYS A 380 -13.20 4.82 -0.03
N PRO A 381 -12.96 5.74 0.94
CA PRO A 381 -11.61 6.25 1.21
C PRO A 381 -10.61 5.16 1.58
N ALA A 382 -11.07 4.10 2.26
CA ALA A 382 -10.24 2.94 2.61
C ALA A 382 -10.15 1.90 1.47
N HIS A 383 -10.87 2.08 0.36
CA HIS A 383 -10.90 1.16 -0.78
C HIS A 383 -11.21 -0.30 -0.44
N ILE A 384 -12.16 -0.51 0.47
CA ILE A 384 -12.61 -1.84 0.90
C ILE A 384 -13.12 -2.65 -0.30
N GLY A 385 -12.80 -3.94 -0.35
CA GLY A 385 -13.27 -4.87 -1.38
C GLY A 385 -14.76 -5.23 -1.26
N VAL A 386 -15.66 -4.26 -1.49
CA VAL A 386 -17.11 -4.36 -1.23
C VAL A 386 -17.78 -5.56 -1.92
N GLN A 387 -17.63 -5.69 -3.23
CA GLN A 387 -18.17 -6.83 -3.97
C GLN A 387 -17.67 -8.18 -3.43
N GLY A 388 -16.45 -8.21 -2.88
CA GLY A 388 -15.86 -9.42 -2.31
C GLY A 388 -16.52 -9.85 -1.01
N TYR A 389 -16.69 -8.95 -0.05
CA TYR A 389 -17.34 -9.33 1.21
C TYR A 389 -18.84 -9.59 1.01
N ILE A 390 -19.50 -8.91 0.07
CA ILE A 390 -20.90 -9.20 -0.31
C ILE A 390 -20.99 -10.62 -0.88
N LYS A 391 -20.05 -11.02 -1.74
CA LYS A 391 -20.02 -12.39 -2.30
C LYS A 391 -19.81 -13.45 -1.20
N LEU A 392 -18.94 -13.17 -0.23
CA LEU A 392 -18.70 -14.08 0.90
C LEU A 392 -19.93 -14.15 1.82
N ALA A 393 -20.59 -13.02 2.09
CA ALA A 393 -21.85 -12.98 2.85
C ALA A 393 -22.97 -13.76 2.16
N ALA A 394 -23.11 -13.64 0.83
CA ALA A 394 -24.05 -14.44 0.05
C ALA A 394 -23.83 -15.97 0.19
N GLN A 395 -22.60 -16.37 0.55
CA GLN A 395 -22.21 -17.77 0.74
C GLN A 395 -22.23 -18.20 2.22
N GLY A 396 -22.69 -17.35 3.14
CA GLY A 396 -22.64 -17.60 4.59
C GLY A 396 -21.23 -17.57 5.19
N LYS A 397 -20.22 -17.10 4.43
CA LYS A 397 -18.81 -17.09 4.84
C LYS A 397 -18.45 -15.81 5.60
N TYR A 398 -19.17 -15.52 6.68
CA TYR A 398 -19.09 -14.23 7.36
C TYR A 398 -17.72 -13.96 8.00
N ARG A 399 -17.02 -14.98 8.51
CA ARG A 399 -15.65 -14.82 9.05
C ARG A 399 -14.64 -14.42 7.97
N GLU A 400 -14.70 -15.05 6.80
CA GLU A 400 -13.85 -14.71 5.66
C GLU A 400 -14.17 -13.30 5.12
N ALA A 401 -15.45 -12.92 5.15
CA ALA A 401 -15.91 -11.59 4.77
C ALA A 401 -15.35 -10.52 5.72
N LEU A 402 -15.37 -10.79 7.03
CA LEU A 402 -14.83 -9.92 8.06
C LEU A 402 -13.31 -9.75 7.92
N GLU A 403 -12.58 -10.83 7.70
CA GLU A 403 -11.14 -10.78 7.41
C GLU A 403 -10.84 -9.89 6.19
N LEU A 404 -11.61 -10.04 5.12
CA LEU A 404 -11.43 -9.24 3.90
C LEU A 404 -11.66 -7.74 4.15
N ILE A 405 -12.64 -7.38 5.00
CA ILE A 405 -12.86 -5.99 5.39
C ILE A 405 -11.67 -5.47 6.21
N LYS A 406 -11.18 -6.27 7.16
CA LYS A 406 -10.09 -5.91 8.08
C LYS A 406 -8.72 -5.73 7.42
N LEU A 407 -8.55 -6.15 6.16
CA LEU A 407 -7.37 -5.74 5.36
C LEU A 407 -7.28 -4.20 5.19
N GLU A 408 -8.43 -3.53 5.14
CA GLU A 408 -8.55 -2.10 4.83
C GLU A 408 -9.18 -1.26 5.94
N ASN A 409 -9.93 -1.88 6.85
CA ASN A 409 -10.61 -1.18 7.92
C ASN A 409 -10.51 -1.97 9.23
N PRO A 410 -9.76 -1.50 10.25
CA PRO A 410 -9.69 -2.14 11.56
C PRO A 410 -10.95 -1.94 12.41
N PHE A 411 -11.86 -1.04 12.02
CA PHE A 411 -13.09 -0.72 12.74
C PHE A 411 -14.37 -0.96 11.89
N PRO A 412 -14.58 -2.18 11.34
CA PRO A 412 -15.76 -2.49 10.54
C PRO A 412 -17.07 -2.31 11.30
N ALA A 413 -17.14 -2.65 12.59
CA ALA A 413 -18.34 -2.56 13.41
C ALA A 413 -18.67 -1.09 13.67
N VAL A 414 -17.72 -0.27 14.16
CA VAL A 414 -17.93 1.18 14.28
C VAL A 414 -18.40 1.78 12.96
N CYS A 415 -17.73 1.46 11.85
CA CYS A 415 -18.14 1.97 10.54
C CYS A 415 -19.54 1.48 10.13
N GLY A 416 -20.04 0.35 10.61
CA GLY A 416 -21.42 -0.11 10.37
C GLY A 416 -22.48 0.78 11.02
N HIS A 417 -22.09 1.63 11.96
CA HIS A 417 -23.01 2.51 12.70
C HIS A 417 -22.92 3.99 12.26
N VAL A 418 -21.76 4.43 11.75
CA VAL A 418 -21.46 5.87 11.54
C VAL A 418 -20.89 6.21 10.16
N CYS A 419 -20.81 5.25 9.22
CA CYS A 419 -20.25 5.50 7.90
C CYS A 419 -21.15 6.41 7.05
N PRO A 420 -20.57 7.34 6.25
CA PRO A 420 -21.33 8.20 5.34
C PRO A 420 -21.82 7.48 4.06
N ARG A 421 -21.51 6.20 3.88
CA ARG A 421 -21.99 5.33 2.79
C ARG A 421 -21.66 5.83 1.37
N TYR A 422 -20.47 6.42 1.16
CA TYR A 422 -19.99 6.81 -0.19
C TYR A 422 -20.04 5.67 -1.22
N CYS A 423 -19.89 4.43 -0.75
CA CYS A 423 -20.04 3.24 -1.57
C CYS A 423 -21.45 3.03 -2.13
N GLU A 424 -22.49 3.44 -1.38
CA GLU A 424 -23.90 3.35 -1.79
C GLU A 424 -24.28 4.55 -2.67
N GLN A 425 -23.82 5.75 -2.34
CA GLN A 425 -24.06 6.98 -3.14
C GLN A 425 -23.57 6.84 -4.59
N GLY A 426 -22.44 6.15 -4.77
CA GLY A 426 -21.86 5.85 -6.08
C GLY A 426 -22.38 4.57 -6.73
N CYS A 427 -23.26 3.80 -6.08
CA CYS A 427 -23.60 2.45 -6.53
C CYS A 427 -24.17 2.44 -7.97
N SER A 428 -23.66 1.56 -8.81
CA SER A 428 -24.14 1.39 -10.19
C SER A 428 -25.63 1.02 -10.28
N ARG A 429 -26.19 0.39 -9.25
CA ARG A 429 -27.60 -0.03 -9.20
C ARG A 429 -28.60 1.11 -9.05
N LEU A 430 -28.14 2.31 -8.65
CA LEU A 430 -28.96 3.53 -8.64
C LEU A 430 -29.48 3.94 -10.04
N GLY A 431 -28.91 3.39 -11.12
CA GLY A 431 -29.48 3.55 -12.47
C GLY A 431 -30.70 2.66 -12.75
N LEU A 432 -31.07 1.76 -11.83
CA LEU A 432 -32.19 0.83 -11.93
C LEU A 432 -33.25 1.08 -10.86
N ASP A 433 -32.83 1.05 -9.60
CA ASP A 433 -33.68 1.19 -8.41
C ASP A 433 -32.87 1.84 -7.25
N GLU A 434 -32.85 1.23 -6.07
CA GLU A 434 -32.08 1.69 -4.90
C GLU A 434 -30.71 1.00 -4.82
N ALA A 435 -29.71 1.72 -4.28
CA ALA A 435 -28.39 1.15 -4.01
C ALA A 435 -28.48 -0.15 -3.18
N VAL A 436 -27.46 -1.00 -3.33
CA VAL A 436 -27.26 -2.14 -2.42
C VAL A 436 -27.00 -1.60 -1.00
N ALA A 437 -27.59 -2.22 0.01
CA ALA A 437 -27.40 -1.91 1.43
C ALA A 437 -26.04 -2.42 1.93
N VAL A 438 -24.98 -1.89 1.33
CA VAL A 438 -23.58 -2.22 1.53
C VAL A 438 -23.18 -2.05 3.00
N ASP A 439 -23.68 -0.99 3.65
CA ASP A 439 -23.39 -0.66 5.04
C ASP A 439 -24.09 -1.60 6.02
N ASP A 440 -25.36 -1.94 5.75
CA ASP A 440 -26.15 -2.84 6.60
C ASP A 440 -25.62 -4.29 6.52
N ILE A 441 -25.21 -4.75 5.33
CA ILE A 441 -24.48 -6.03 5.16
C ILE A 441 -23.19 -6.01 5.97
N LYS A 442 -22.42 -4.91 5.90
CA LYS A 442 -21.16 -4.77 6.66
C LYS A 442 -21.42 -4.79 8.16
N LYS A 443 -22.45 -4.10 8.65
CA LYS A 443 -22.85 -4.08 10.06
C LYS A 443 -23.15 -5.50 10.55
N PHE A 444 -23.98 -6.25 9.83
CA PHE A 444 -24.25 -7.66 10.14
C PHE A 444 -22.98 -8.52 10.20
N ILE A 445 -22.08 -8.40 9.21
CA ILE A 445 -20.82 -9.15 9.21
C ILE A 445 -19.96 -8.78 10.42
N ALA A 446 -19.89 -7.49 10.75
CA ALA A 446 -19.04 -6.96 11.79
C ALA A 446 -19.54 -7.23 13.21
N GLU A 447 -20.82 -7.60 13.40
CA GLU A 447 -21.33 -8.05 14.71
C GLU A 447 -20.55 -9.24 15.26
N GLN A 448 -19.93 -10.05 14.40
CA GLN A 448 -19.03 -11.13 14.83
C GLN A 448 -17.84 -10.65 15.67
N ASP A 449 -17.34 -9.40 15.49
CA ASP A 449 -16.22 -8.86 16.27
C ASP A 449 -16.61 -8.47 17.70
N LEU A 450 -17.91 -8.30 17.95
CA LEU A 450 -18.44 -7.95 19.27
C LEU A 450 -18.33 -9.12 20.25
N ASN A 451 -18.28 -10.34 19.74
CA ASN A 451 -18.07 -11.55 20.53
C ASN A 451 -16.59 -11.98 20.44
N SER A 452 -15.90 -12.04 21.58
CA SER A 452 -14.49 -12.46 21.66
C SER A 452 -14.23 -13.87 21.13
N GLU A 453 -15.21 -14.78 21.15
CA GLU A 453 -15.09 -16.13 20.60
C GLU A 453 -14.99 -16.14 19.06
N HIS A 454 -15.61 -15.15 18.41
CA HIS A 454 -15.76 -15.11 16.95
C HIS A 454 -14.94 -14.00 16.28
N ARG A 455 -14.43 -13.05 17.07
CA ARG A 455 -13.61 -11.93 16.63
C ARG A 455 -12.43 -12.36 15.77
N TYR A 456 -12.14 -11.57 14.73
CA TYR A 456 -10.96 -11.77 13.90
C TYR A 456 -9.80 -10.91 14.36
N VAL A 457 -8.72 -11.55 14.83
CA VAL A 457 -7.43 -10.93 15.12
C VAL A 457 -6.43 -11.34 14.03
N PRO A 458 -5.81 -10.39 13.30
CA PRO A 458 -4.81 -10.70 12.30
C PRO A 458 -3.58 -11.39 12.90
N LYS A 459 -2.95 -12.25 12.11
CA LYS A 459 -1.64 -12.81 12.46
C LYS A 459 -0.54 -11.76 12.24
N LYS A 460 0.44 -11.74 13.14
CA LYS A 460 1.68 -10.96 12.96
C LYS A 460 2.46 -11.51 11.77
N LYS A 461 2.89 -10.62 10.87
CA LYS A 461 3.52 -10.97 9.59
C LYS A 461 5.04 -10.93 9.64
N ARG A 462 5.59 -10.10 10.51
CA ARG A 462 7.02 -9.73 10.57
C ARG A 462 7.43 -9.53 12.01
N ASP A 463 8.71 -9.35 12.26
CA ASP A 463 9.24 -9.04 13.57
C ASP A 463 10.10 -7.77 13.53
N TYR A 464 9.51 -6.65 13.97
CA TYR A 464 10.18 -5.35 14.08
C TYR A 464 10.06 -4.76 15.49
N HIS A 465 9.98 -5.62 16.51
CA HIS A 465 9.78 -5.19 17.90
C HIS A 465 10.95 -4.35 18.43
N ASP A 466 12.10 -4.37 17.75
CA ASP A 466 13.29 -3.56 18.06
C ASP A 466 13.08 -2.06 17.77
N LYS A 467 12.03 -1.69 17.03
CA LYS A 467 11.74 -0.30 16.63
C LYS A 467 10.50 0.22 17.35
N LYS A 468 10.73 1.21 18.22
CA LYS A 468 9.68 1.90 18.98
C LYS A 468 9.01 2.99 18.15
N ILE A 469 7.68 2.95 18.07
CA ILE A 469 6.85 3.94 17.35
C ILE A 469 5.87 4.59 18.33
N ALA A 470 5.86 5.93 18.36
CA ALA A 470 4.92 6.70 19.16
C ALA A 470 3.75 7.18 18.30
N ILE A 471 2.53 6.99 18.78
CA ILE A 471 1.32 7.50 18.15
C ILE A 471 0.66 8.45 19.14
N ILE A 472 0.40 9.67 18.70
CA ILE A 472 -0.12 10.73 19.56
C ILE A 472 -1.58 10.98 19.21
N GLY A 473 -2.48 10.55 20.10
CA GLY A 473 -3.93 10.53 19.91
C GLY A 473 -4.47 9.11 19.70
N GLY A 474 -5.40 8.70 20.55
CA GLY A 474 -6.09 7.41 20.54
C GLY A 474 -7.41 7.43 19.75
N GLY A 475 -7.54 8.30 18.75
CA GLY A 475 -8.68 8.37 17.83
C GLY A 475 -8.56 7.42 16.62
N PRO A 476 -9.52 7.43 15.68
CA PRO A 476 -9.58 6.49 14.55
C PRO A 476 -8.30 6.46 13.70
N ALA A 477 -7.70 7.63 13.40
CA ALA A 477 -6.45 7.69 12.64
C ALA A 477 -5.28 7.06 13.41
N GLY A 478 -5.10 7.42 14.68
CA GLY A 478 -4.01 6.91 15.52
C GLY A 478 -4.13 5.42 15.75
N LEU A 479 -5.32 4.94 16.12
CA LEU A 479 -5.57 3.51 16.33
C LEU A 479 -5.44 2.72 15.02
N SER A 480 -5.87 3.26 13.88
CA SER A 480 -5.65 2.60 12.59
C SER A 480 -4.16 2.48 12.25
N CYS A 481 -3.36 3.53 12.47
CA CYS A 481 -1.92 3.46 12.29
C CYS A 481 -1.29 2.41 13.24
N ALA A 482 -1.72 2.36 14.49
CA ALA A 482 -1.27 1.37 15.47
C ALA A 482 -1.56 -0.06 15.00
N TYR A 483 -2.78 -0.32 14.52
CA TYR A 483 -3.21 -1.62 14.04
C TYR A 483 -2.29 -2.17 12.94
N TYR A 484 -2.00 -1.37 11.90
CA TYR A 484 -1.17 -1.83 10.79
C TYR A 484 0.31 -2.01 11.17
N LEU A 485 0.84 -1.18 12.06
CA LEU A 485 2.20 -1.36 12.59
C LEU A 485 2.28 -2.58 13.53
N ALA A 486 1.26 -2.84 14.33
CA ALA A 486 1.23 -4.01 15.22
C ALA A 486 1.15 -5.34 14.46
N ILE A 487 0.52 -5.38 13.29
CA ILE A 487 0.55 -6.54 12.37
C ILE A 487 1.98 -6.86 11.91
N ASP A 488 2.83 -5.84 11.74
CA ASP A 488 4.25 -5.98 11.43
C ASP A 488 5.13 -6.16 12.70
N ASN A 489 4.50 -6.32 13.88
CA ASN A 489 5.12 -6.51 15.19
C ASN A 489 6.07 -5.40 15.63
N TYR A 490 5.80 -4.14 15.28
CA TYR A 490 6.50 -2.99 15.88
C TYR A 490 6.16 -2.83 17.37
N ASP A 491 7.07 -2.26 18.17
CA ASP A 491 6.75 -1.79 19.52
C ASP A 491 6.02 -0.45 19.43
N VAL A 492 4.68 -0.51 19.42
CA VAL A 492 3.82 0.64 19.24
C VAL A 492 3.27 1.10 20.59
N THR A 493 3.45 2.38 20.91
CA THR A 493 2.81 3.03 22.06
C THR A 493 1.91 4.17 21.60
N VAL A 494 0.64 4.11 21.97
CA VAL A 494 -0.35 5.17 21.76
C VAL A 494 -0.46 6.01 23.03
N PHE A 495 -0.19 7.30 22.92
CA PHE A 495 -0.35 8.29 23.96
C PHE A 495 -1.67 9.02 23.74
N GLU A 496 -2.55 8.97 24.75
CA GLU A 496 -3.88 9.58 24.72
C GLU A 496 -4.01 10.52 25.92
N LYS A 497 -4.42 11.77 25.64
CA LYS A 497 -4.63 12.81 26.64
C LYS A 497 -5.77 12.45 27.58
N GLU A 498 -6.84 11.89 27.05
CA GLU A 498 -8.02 11.51 27.81
C GLU A 498 -7.80 10.20 28.58
N LYS A 499 -8.67 9.91 29.55
CA LYS A 499 -8.62 8.66 30.33
C LYS A 499 -9.03 7.41 29.54
N SER A 500 -9.65 7.61 28.38
CA SER A 500 -10.22 6.57 27.53
C SER A 500 -9.79 6.73 26.08
N LEU A 501 -9.70 5.62 25.36
CA LEU A 501 -9.39 5.58 23.93
C LEU A 501 -10.65 5.80 23.07
N GLY A 502 -10.45 6.06 21.79
CA GLY A 502 -11.51 6.18 20.79
C GLY A 502 -11.63 7.58 20.16
N GLY A 503 -11.05 8.61 20.79
CA GLY A 503 -11.15 9.99 20.33
C GLY A 503 -12.60 10.40 20.06
N MET A 504 -12.85 11.09 18.95
CA MET A 504 -14.19 11.55 18.59
C MET A 504 -15.22 10.42 18.41
N LEU A 505 -14.82 9.18 18.17
CA LEU A 505 -15.75 8.04 18.16
C LEU A 505 -16.36 7.80 19.54
N LYS A 506 -15.57 7.99 20.61
CA LYS A 506 -16.03 7.82 21.99
C LYS A 506 -16.64 9.11 22.54
N PHE A 507 -15.99 10.24 22.31
CA PHE A 507 -16.36 11.51 22.96
C PHE A 507 -17.34 12.35 22.14
N GLY A 508 -17.35 12.21 20.82
CA GLY A 508 -18.15 13.03 19.92
C GLY A 508 -19.39 12.36 19.36
N ILE A 509 -19.54 11.03 19.47
CA ILE A 509 -20.69 10.30 18.93
C ILE A 509 -21.54 9.79 20.10
N PRO A 510 -22.85 10.14 20.14
CA PRO A 510 -23.77 9.63 21.15
C PRO A 510 -23.88 8.10 21.19
N SER A 511 -24.11 7.53 22.39
CA SER A 511 -24.30 6.08 22.57
C SER A 511 -25.49 5.50 21.77
N PHE A 512 -26.54 6.29 21.52
CA PHE A 512 -27.68 5.85 20.70
C PHE A 512 -27.35 5.73 19.21
N ARG A 513 -26.17 6.24 18.79
CA ARG A 513 -25.60 6.06 17.45
C ARG A 513 -24.42 5.11 17.41
N LEU A 514 -23.60 5.08 18.45
CA LEU A 514 -22.45 4.19 18.55
C LEU A 514 -22.25 3.82 20.00
N GLU A 515 -22.69 2.61 20.36
CA GLU A 515 -22.49 2.13 21.72
C GLU A 515 -21.00 1.97 22.04
N LYS A 516 -20.61 2.26 23.28
CA LYS A 516 -19.20 2.29 23.68
C LYS A 516 -18.55 0.91 23.67
N ASN A 517 -19.33 -0.14 24.00
CA ASN A 517 -18.92 -1.54 23.92
C ASN A 517 -18.53 -1.96 22.49
N VAL A 518 -19.22 -1.45 21.45
CA VAL A 518 -18.86 -1.73 20.04
C VAL A 518 -17.45 -1.24 19.75
N LEU A 519 -17.17 0.01 20.09
CA LEU A 519 -15.85 0.61 19.94
C LEU A 519 -14.78 -0.10 20.78
N ASP A 520 -15.08 -0.38 22.05
CA ASP A 520 -14.15 -1.04 22.95
C ASP A 520 -13.78 -2.46 22.48
N SER A 521 -14.74 -3.17 21.89
CA SER A 521 -14.51 -4.50 21.32
C SER A 521 -13.48 -4.48 20.18
N GLU A 522 -13.51 -3.47 19.32
CA GLU A 522 -12.55 -3.33 18.22
C GLU A 522 -11.19 -2.81 18.72
N ILE A 523 -11.18 -2.00 19.79
CA ILE A 523 -9.95 -1.58 20.48
C ILE A 523 -9.25 -2.77 21.15
N ASP A 524 -10.00 -3.72 21.68
CA ASP A 524 -9.43 -4.93 22.28
C ASP A 524 -8.63 -5.76 21.26
N VAL A 525 -9.00 -5.77 19.98
CA VAL A 525 -8.19 -6.37 18.91
C VAL A 525 -6.76 -5.78 18.89
N LEU A 526 -6.62 -4.47 19.09
CA LEU A 526 -5.31 -3.81 19.14
C LEU A 526 -4.53 -4.20 20.40
N LYS A 527 -5.20 -4.36 21.54
CA LYS A 527 -4.59 -4.87 22.77
C LYS A 527 -4.08 -6.29 22.57
N GLU A 528 -4.87 -7.16 21.93
CA GLU A 528 -4.49 -8.54 21.58
C GLU A 528 -3.31 -8.60 20.61
N LEU A 529 -3.18 -7.61 19.71
CA LEU A 529 -2.01 -7.46 18.84
C LEU A 529 -0.74 -6.97 19.59
N GLY A 530 -0.89 -6.52 20.84
CA GLY A 530 0.21 -6.06 21.69
C GLY A 530 0.49 -4.56 21.63
N VAL A 531 -0.47 -3.73 21.21
CA VAL A 531 -0.33 -2.27 21.24
C VAL A 531 -0.34 -1.78 22.69
N ASN A 532 0.65 -0.96 23.04
CA ASN A 532 0.74 -0.32 24.36
C ASN A 532 -0.08 0.97 24.37
N PHE A 533 -0.85 1.19 25.44
CA PHE A 533 -1.67 2.40 25.60
C PHE A 533 -1.25 3.16 26.87
N LYS A 534 -1.06 4.47 26.73
CA LYS A 534 -0.78 5.43 27.81
C LYS A 534 -1.86 6.50 27.79
N THR A 535 -2.96 6.26 28.51
CA THR A 535 -4.06 7.21 28.67
C THR A 535 -3.77 8.21 29.80
N GLY A 536 -4.42 9.37 29.77
CA GLY A 536 -4.17 10.45 30.71
C GLY A 536 -2.81 11.15 30.54
N VAL A 537 -2.17 11.00 29.37
CA VAL A 537 -0.85 11.58 29.08
C VAL A 537 -0.96 12.53 27.89
N GLU A 538 -0.78 13.82 28.13
CA GLU A 538 -0.79 14.87 27.12
C GLU A 538 0.64 15.16 26.62
N VAL A 539 0.95 14.73 25.41
CA VAL A 539 2.24 15.05 24.77
C VAL A 539 2.31 16.53 24.41
N GLY A 540 3.40 17.19 24.80
CA GLY A 540 3.56 18.65 24.79
C GLY A 540 3.34 19.29 26.16
N LYS A 541 2.81 18.55 27.14
CA LYS A 541 2.61 19.02 28.52
C LYS A 541 3.23 18.10 29.57
N ASP A 542 2.84 16.82 29.55
CA ASP A 542 3.32 15.81 30.50
C ASP A 542 4.62 15.14 30.03
N VAL A 543 4.80 15.05 28.71
CA VAL A 543 6.02 14.57 28.05
C VAL A 543 6.19 15.26 26.70
N SER A 544 7.41 15.65 26.34
CA SER A 544 7.75 16.27 25.05
C SER A 544 8.12 15.24 23.99
N LEU A 545 8.07 15.63 22.71
CA LEU A 545 8.55 14.78 21.61
C LEU A 545 10.05 14.45 21.75
N ASP A 546 10.86 15.38 22.28
CA ASP A 546 12.30 15.17 22.49
C ASP A 546 12.59 14.17 23.60
N GLU A 547 11.82 14.17 24.69
CA GLU A 547 11.92 13.15 25.73
C GLU A 547 11.54 11.77 25.18
N LEU A 548 10.52 11.68 24.33
CA LEU A 548 10.18 10.42 23.66
C LEU A 548 11.29 9.97 22.70
N ARG A 549 11.91 10.87 21.94
CA ARG A 549 13.10 10.54 21.13
C ARG A 549 14.22 9.98 22.01
N ALA A 550 14.47 10.58 23.17
CA ALA A 550 15.47 10.11 24.13
C ALA A 550 15.15 8.72 24.70
N GLN A 551 13.87 8.34 24.80
CA GLN A 551 13.42 6.99 25.17
C GLN A 551 13.56 5.94 24.04
N GLY A 552 14.02 6.36 22.87
CA GLY A 552 14.33 5.48 21.74
C GLY A 552 13.24 5.39 20.67
N PHE A 553 12.16 6.18 20.76
CA PHE A 553 11.15 6.26 19.72
C PHE A 553 11.76 6.77 18.41
N LYS A 554 11.50 6.05 17.31
CA LYS A 554 12.10 6.29 16.00
C LYS A 554 11.23 7.14 15.07
N ALA A 555 9.93 7.12 15.27
CA ALA A 555 8.96 7.88 14.49
C ALA A 555 7.71 8.20 15.32
N PHE A 556 7.01 9.26 14.90
CA PHE A 556 5.83 9.81 15.55
C PHE A 556 4.69 9.92 14.55
N TYR A 557 3.50 9.46 14.91
CA TYR A 557 2.28 9.70 14.17
C TYR A 557 1.36 10.63 14.95
N LEU A 558 1.23 11.88 14.51
CA LEU A 558 0.38 12.89 15.11
C LEU A 558 -1.06 12.75 14.60
N ALA A 559 -1.97 12.37 15.50
CA ALA A 559 -3.37 12.06 15.22
C ALA A 559 -4.32 12.57 16.31
N ILE A 560 -4.07 13.79 16.83
CA ILE A 560 -4.84 14.40 17.92
C ILE A 560 -6.26 14.86 17.53
N GLY A 561 -6.58 14.88 16.24
CA GLY A 561 -7.89 15.25 15.72
C GLY A 561 -8.21 16.76 15.84
N ALA A 562 -9.50 17.09 15.74
CA ALA A 562 -10.05 18.43 15.96
C ALA A 562 -10.98 18.41 17.18
N GLN A 563 -10.40 18.66 18.35
CA GLN A 563 -10.96 18.32 19.65
C GLN A 563 -11.67 19.47 20.38
N LYS A 564 -11.65 20.69 19.85
CA LYS A 564 -12.37 21.85 20.42
C LYS A 564 -13.61 22.21 19.59
N GLY A 565 -14.63 22.75 20.21
CA GLY A 565 -15.71 23.44 19.50
C GLY A 565 -15.28 24.83 19.04
N ARG A 566 -15.86 25.32 17.93
CA ARG A 566 -15.73 26.72 17.50
C ARG A 566 -16.78 27.59 18.17
N LEU A 567 -16.37 28.77 18.60
CA LEU A 567 -17.26 29.85 19.04
C LEU A 567 -17.68 30.71 17.85
N LEU A 568 -18.73 31.52 18.02
CA LEU A 568 -19.37 32.30 16.97
C LEU A 568 -18.76 33.70 16.82
N GLY A 569 -18.06 34.20 17.85
CA GLY A 569 -17.53 35.57 17.90
C GLY A 569 -18.62 36.62 18.14
N ILE A 570 -19.69 36.28 18.86
CA ILE A 570 -20.85 37.17 19.09
C ILE A 570 -20.96 37.60 20.57
N GLU A 571 -21.62 38.74 20.79
CA GLU A 571 -21.90 39.24 22.14
C GLU A 571 -22.66 38.19 22.98
N GLY A 572 -22.22 38.00 24.23
CA GLY A 572 -22.86 37.09 25.20
C GLY A 572 -22.43 35.62 25.11
N GLU A 573 -21.49 35.26 24.23
CA GLU A 573 -21.07 33.85 24.04
C GLU A 573 -20.27 33.23 25.20
N ASP A 574 -19.73 34.06 26.10
CA ASP A 574 -19.03 33.60 27.32
C ASP A 574 -19.98 33.42 28.53
N ALA A 575 -21.29 33.62 28.35
CA ALA A 575 -22.26 33.55 29.44
C ALA A 575 -22.46 32.13 29.97
N SER A 576 -22.80 32.03 31.26
CA SER A 576 -23.16 30.74 31.85
C SER A 576 -24.42 30.18 31.18
N GLY A 577 -24.34 28.93 30.69
CA GLY A 577 -25.39 28.30 29.89
C GLY A 577 -25.09 28.23 28.38
N VAL A 578 -24.01 28.87 27.92
CA VAL A 578 -23.49 28.69 26.55
C VAL A 578 -22.44 27.58 26.56
N ILE A 579 -22.60 26.56 25.72
CA ILE A 579 -21.69 25.41 25.62
C ILE A 579 -21.46 25.10 24.13
N THR A 580 -20.29 24.60 23.74
CA THR A 580 -20.09 24.09 22.38
C THR A 580 -20.67 22.68 22.26
N GLY A 581 -21.15 22.29 21.08
CA GLY A 581 -21.69 20.96 20.83
C GLY A 581 -20.67 19.85 21.09
N VAL A 582 -19.39 20.11 20.77
CA VAL A 582 -18.29 19.16 21.03
C VAL A 582 -18.08 18.95 22.52
N ASP A 583 -18.08 20.03 23.31
CA ASP A 583 -17.89 19.95 24.75
C ASP A 583 -19.09 19.31 25.42
N PHE A 584 -20.30 19.70 25.02
CA PHE A 584 -21.54 19.10 25.51
C PHE A 584 -21.58 17.59 25.27
N LEU A 585 -21.36 17.13 24.02
CA LEU A 585 -21.33 15.70 23.72
C LEU A 585 -20.24 14.96 24.49
N ARG A 586 -19.04 15.55 24.62
CA ARG A 586 -17.96 14.96 25.38
C ARG A 586 -18.33 14.79 26.85
N GLU A 587 -18.87 15.82 27.49
CA GLU A 587 -19.26 15.79 28.90
C GLU A 587 -20.38 14.78 29.15
N GLU A 588 -21.41 14.74 28.30
CA GLU A 588 -22.50 13.75 28.41
C GLU A 588 -21.98 12.33 28.19
N ASN A 589 -21.12 12.10 27.20
CA ASN A 589 -20.54 10.78 26.94
C ASN A 589 -19.59 10.31 28.05
N LEU A 590 -19.03 11.21 28.87
CA LEU A 590 -18.14 10.89 29.99
C LEU A 590 -18.87 10.70 31.32
N ASN A 591 -19.96 11.43 31.55
CA ASN A 591 -20.64 11.51 32.86
C ASN A 591 -22.09 10.99 32.84
N GLU A 592 -22.64 10.61 31.68
CA GLU A 592 -24.00 10.10 31.40
C GLU A 592 -25.19 10.89 32.00
N THR A 593 -24.95 12.00 32.73
CA THR A 593 -25.98 12.69 33.51
C THR A 593 -25.60 14.15 33.83
N LYS A 594 -25.56 15.04 32.84
CA LYS A 594 -25.80 16.47 33.12
C LYS A 594 -27.27 16.74 32.86
N SER A 595 -28.02 17.15 33.90
CA SER A 595 -29.42 17.52 33.66
C SER A 595 -29.49 18.91 33.03
N LEU A 596 -29.94 18.96 31.78
CA LEU A 596 -30.47 20.18 31.22
C LEU A 596 -31.88 20.41 31.80
N SER A 597 -32.23 21.66 32.02
CA SER A 597 -33.59 22.03 32.45
C SER A 597 -34.03 23.33 31.79
N GLY A 598 -35.29 23.36 31.35
CA GLY A 598 -35.85 24.49 30.61
C GLY A 598 -35.63 24.38 29.09
N LYS A 599 -35.65 25.53 28.42
CA LYS A 599 -35.58 25.64 26.96
C LYS A 599 -34.13 25.64 26.47
N VAL A 600 -33.82 24.81 25.48
CA VAL A 600 -32.48 24.65 24.90
C VAL A 600 -32.51 25.06 23.44
N ILE A 601 -31.60 25.94 23.06
CA ILE A 601 -31.38 26.34 21.67
C ILE A 601 -30.09 25.70 21.17
N VAL A 602 -30.17 24.96 20.06
CA VAL A 602 -29.01 24.41 19.36
C VAL A 602 -28.78 25.18 18.07
N ILE A 603 -27.57 25.67 17.85
CA ILE A 603 -27.22 26.45 16.65
C ILE A 603 -26.34 25.61 15.72
N GLY A 604 -26.86 25.27 14.54
CA GLY A 604 -26.13 24.53 13.50
C GLY A 604 -27.04 23.66 12.64
N GLY A 605 -26.63 23.40 11.39
CA GLY A 605 -27.41 22.63 10.40
C GLY A 605 -26.85 21.24 10.03
N GLY A 606 -25.69 20.84 10.56
CA GLY A 606 -25.04 19.57 10.21
C GLY A 606 -25.39 18.39 11.14
N ASN A 607 -24.94 17.18 10.80
CA ASN A 607 -25.19 15.96 11.59
C ASN A 607 -24.80 16.09 13.08
N VAL A 608 -23.69 16.78 13.37
CA VAL A 608 -23.29 17.04 14.77
C VAL A 608 -24.33 17.87 15.52
N ALA A 609 -24.96 18.85 14.85
CA ALA A 609 -26.01 19.66 15.46
C ALA A 609 -27.27 18.83 15.73
N ILE A 610 -27.61 17.89 14.85
CA ILE A 610 -28.70 16.93 15.06
C ILE A 610 -28.39 16.05 16.28
N ASP A 611 -27.20 15.46 16.36
CA ASP A 611 -26.78 14.63 17.48
C ASP A 611 -26.82 15.38 18.81
N VAL A 612 -26.36 16.63 18.81
CA VAL A 612 -26.42 17.54 19.98
C VAL A 612 -27.86 17.79 20.41
N ALA A 613 -28.76 18.09 19.46
CA ALA A 613 -30.16 18.35 19.79
C ALA A 613 -30.86 17.12 20.37
N ARG A 614 -30.64 15.95 19.78
CA ARG A 614 -31.17 14.66 20.26
C ARG A 614 -30.59 14.27 21.61
N MET A 615 -29.30 14.56 21.85
CA MET A 615 -28.69 14.38 23.16
C MET A 615 -29.29 15.34 24.19
N ALA A 616 -29.55 16.60 23.83
CA ALA A 616 -30.14 17.58 24.74
C ALA A 616 -31.56 17.18 25.21
N VAL A 617 -32.36 16.56 24.35
CA VAL A 617 -33.66 15.98 24.74
C VAL A 617 -33.48 14.91 25.82
N ARG A 618 -32.54 13.98 25.62
CA ARG A 618 -32.27 12.89 26.57
C ARG A 618 -31.63 13.35 27.87
N ALA A 619 -30.86 14.43 27.82
CA ALA A 619 -30.28 15.09 28.99
C ALA A 619 -31.33 15.84 29.85
N GLY A 620 -32.63 15.79 29.50
CA GLY A 620 -33.72 16.40 30.27
C GLY A 620 -34.12 17.80 29.81
N GLY A 621 -33.62 18.26 28.65
CA GLY A 621 -34.08 19.50 28.03
C GLY A 621 -35.60 19.49 27.81
N GLY A 622 -36.30 20.48 28.35
CA GLY A 622 -37.77 20.51 28.31
C GLY A 622 -38.33 20.81 26.92
N GLU A 623 -37.78 21.83 26.25
CA GLU A 623 -38.11 22.20 24.88
C GLU A 623 -36.80 22.45 24.13
N VAL A 624 -36.50 21.63 23.11
CA VAL A 624 -35.27 21.74 22.31
C VAL A 624 -35.61 22.26 20.91
N SER A 625 -34.99 23.37 20.53
CA SER A 625 -35.15 23.97 19.20
C SER A 625 -33.79 24.14 18.53
N MET A 626 -33.74 23.84 17.23
CA MET A 626 -32.58 24.03 16.38
C MET A 626 -32.75 25.27 15.51
N PHE A 627 -31.68 26.05 15.36
CA PHE A 627 -31.60 27.19 14.45
C PHE A 627 -30.41 27.02 13.52
N CYS A 628 -30.63 27.20 12.21
CA CYS A 628 -29.58 27.06 11.21
C CYS A 628 -29.69 28.11 10.10
N LEU A 629 -28.57 28.36 9.42
CA LEU A 629 -28.46 29.38 8.38
C LEU A 629 -29.08 28.91 7.08
N GLU A 630 -29.01 27.62 6.83
CA GLU A 630 -29.39 26.93 5.62
C GLU A 630 -30.91 26.85 5.48
N LYS A 631 -31.38 26.90 4.23
CA LYS A 631 -32.73 26.42 3.92
C LYS A 631 -32.82 24.93 4.18
N ARG A 632 -34.05 24.40 4.27
CA ARG A 632 -34.28 23.00 4.57
C ARG A 632 -33.55 22.05 3.61
N GLU A 633 -33.54 22.39 2.32
CA GLU A 633 -32.92 21.59 1.26
C GLU A 633 -31.40 21.76 1.19
N GLU A 634 -30.86 22.79 1.86
CA GLU A 634 -29.43 23.15 1.89
C GLU A 634 -28.74 22.65 3.17
N MET A 635 -29.49 22.04 4.10
CA MET A 635 -28.93 21.53 5.35
C MET A 635 -27.83 20.50 5.10
N PRO A 636 -26.65 20.61 5.74
CA PRO A 636 -25.60 19.61 5.63
C PRO A 636 -25.94 18.24 6.25
N ALA A 637 -26.95 18.18 7.11
CA ALA A 637 -27.37 16.94 7.76
C ALA A 637 -28.06 15.95 6.78
N LEU A 638 -27.93 14.65 7.07
CA LEU A 638 -28.58 13.62 6.27
C LEU A 638 -30.11 13.66 6.43
N PRO A 639 -30.90 13.45 5.37
CA PRO A 639 -32.36 13.49 5.45
C PRO A 639 -32.96 12.57 6.51
N GLU A 640 -32.38 11.37 6.70
CA GLU A 640 -32.85 10.42 7.70
C GLU A 640 -32.61 10.94 9.12
N GLU A 641 -31.47 11.57 9.38
CA GLU A 641 -31.14 12.14 10.70
C GLU A 641 -32.03 13.35 11.03
N ILE A 642 -32.34 14.17 10.03
CA ILE A 642 -33.29 15.30 10.19
C ILE A 642 -34.67 14.76 10.56
N HIS A 643 -35.13 13.71 9.90
CA HIS A 643 -36.43 13.10 10.19
C HIS A 643 -36.48 12.50 11.60
N GLU A 644 -35.44 11.78 12.02
CA GLU A 644 -35.33 11.24 13.40
C GLU A 644 -35.38 12.36 14.45
N ALA A 645 -34.75 13.52 14.19
CA ALA A 645 -34.80 14.65 15.11
C ALA A 645 -36.23 15.23 15.26
N GLU A 646 -36.96 15.35 14.15
CA GLU A 646 -38.35 15.84 14.15
C GLU A 646 -39.31 14.88 14.85
N GLU A 647 -39.14 13.56 14.68
CA GLU A 647 -39.90 12.54 15.41
C GLU A 647 -39.64 12.58 16.92
N GLU A 648 -38.46 13.03 17.32
CA GLU A 648 -38.08 13.31 18.71
C GLU A 648 -38.66 14.63 19.25
N GLY A 649 -39.41 15.37 18.42
CA GLY A 649 -40.07 16.63 18.80
C GLY A 649 -39.15 17.85 18.74
N ILE A 650 -37.97 17.73 18.11
CA ILE A 650 -37.03 18.84 17.96
C ILE A 650 -37.52 19.76 16.85
N LYS A 651 -37.78 21.03 17.20
CA LYS A 651 -38.22 22.04 16.24
C LYS A 651 -37.03 22.61 15.47
N ILE A 652 -36.97 22.38 14.17
CA ILE A 652 -35.91 22.92 13.29
C ILE A 652 -36.39 24.21 12.64
N THR A 653 -35.69 25.31 12.89
CA THR A 653 -36.00 26.64 12.34
C THR A 653 -34.90 27.09 11.38
N ASN A 654 -35.19 27.04 10.09
CA ASN A 654 -34.24 27.34 9.00
C ASN A 654 -34.12 28.82 8.68
N SER A 655 -33.00 29.19 8.06
CA SER A 655 -32.70 30.55 7.57
C SER A 655 -32.65 31.63 8.65
N TRP A 656 -32.05 31.33 9.80
CA TRP A 656 -31.82 32.25 10.91
C TRP A 656 -30.40 32.12 11.46
N GLY A 657 -29.68 33.24 11.55
CA GLY A 657 -28.35 33.31 12.14
C GLY A 657 -28.35 34.05 13.48
N PRO A 658 -27.53 33.64 14.46
CA PRO A 658 -27.46 34.33 15.73
C PRO A 658 -26.84 35.71 15.57
N LYS A 659 -27.47 36.73 16.15
CA LYS A 659 -26.97 38.11 16.20
C LYS A 659 -26.22 38.38 17.50
N ARG A 660 -26.81 38.00 18.63
CA ARG A 660 -26.22 38.03 19.98
C ARG A 660 -26.96 37.11 20.94
N ILE A 661 -26.30 36.75 22.03
CA ILE A 661 -26.88 36.00 23.15
C ILE A 661 -27.27 36.99 24.24
N LEU A 662 -28.51 36.91 24.70
CA LEU A 662 -29.05 37.76 25.75
C LEU A 662 -28.66 37.18 27.12
N VAL A 663 -28.16 38.05 27.99
CA VAL A 663 -27.58 37.67 29.29
C VAL A 663 -28.25 38.48 30.41
N THR A 664 -28.72 37.77 31.43
CA THR A 664 -29.26 38.34 32.67
C THR A 664 -28.48 37.72 33.84
N ASP A 665 -27.92 38.54 34.72
CA ASP A 665 -27.12 38.10 35.88
C ASP A 665 -25.97 37.12 35.52
N GLY A 666 -25.34 37.33 34.36
CA GLY A 666 -24.27 36.47 33.85
C GLY A 666 -24.71 35.11 33.30
N LYS A 667 -26.03 34.86 33.22
CA LYS A 667 -26.63 33.64 32.65
C LYS A 667 -27.39 33.94 31.37
N VAL A 668 -27.42 32.98 30.46
CA VAL A 668 -28.26 33.00 29.26
C VAL A 668 -29.73 33.20 29.64
N SER A 669 -30.41 34.12 28.95
CA SER A 669 -31.86 34.32 29.02
C SER A 669 -32.56 34.22 27.66
N GLY A 670 -31.81 34.27 26.56
CA GLY A 670 -32.36 34.12 25.20
C GLY A 670 -31.31 34.32 24.10
N VAL A 671 -31.73 34.18 22.86
CA VAL A 671 -30.92 34.50 21.67
C VAL A 671 -31.71 35.41 20.74
N GLU A 672 -31.07 36.48 20.27
CA GLU A 672 -31.58 37.31 19.19
C GLU A 672 -31.01 36.76 17.87
N PHE A 673 -31.89 36.37 16.96
CA PHE A 673 -31.56 35.91 15.62
C PHE A 673 -31.90 36.98 14.57
N LYS A 674 -31.20 36.92 13.44
CA LYS A 674 -31.44 37.71 12.24
C LYS A 674 -31.65 36.82 11.03
N LYS A 675 -32.50 37.24 10.10
CA LYS A 675 -32.85 36.45 8.93
C LYS A 675 -31.64 36.22 8.04
N CYS A 676 -31.34 34.95 7.74
CA CYS A 676 -30.32 34.58 6.76
C CYS A 676 -30.96 34.62 5.36
N VAL A 677 -30.44 35.47 4.47
CA VAL A 677 -30.96 35.66 3.11
C VAL A 677 -30.29 34.69 2.14
N SER A 678 -28.99 34.45 2.30
CA SER A 678 -28.24 33.46 1.54
C SER A 678 -27.09 32.90 2.38
N VAL A 679 -26.77 31.62 2.25
CA VAL A 679 -25.60 31.00 2.93
C VAL A 679 -24.34 31.05 2.05
N PHE A 680 -24.53 30.92 0.74
CA PHE A 680 -23.44 30.84 -0.22
C PHE A 680 -23.40 32.09 -1.10
N ASP A 681 -22.19 32.47 -1.53
CA ASP A 681 -22.02 33.46 -2.59
C ASP A 681 -22.32 32.86 -3.98
N LYS A 682 -22.23 33.69 -5.02
CA LYS A 682 -22.44 33.29 -6.43
C LYS A 682 -21.49 32.19 -6.92
N ASP A 683 -20.35 32.01 -6.26
CA ASP A 683 -19.33 31.02 -6.59
C ASP A 683 -19.48 29.75 -5.73
N GLY A 684 -20.56 29.65 -4.94
CA GLY A 684 -20.88 28.52 -4.07
C GLY A 684 -20.03 28.45 -2.80
N ARG A 685 -19.32 29.52 -2.44
CA ARG A 685 -18.50 29.55 -1.22
C ARG A 685 -19.35 29.99 -0.05
N PHE A 686 -19.10 29.38 1.11
CA PHE A 686 -19.77 29.76 2.35
C PHE A 686 -19.48 31.23 2.68
N SER A 687 -20.51 32.07 2.60
CA SER A 687 -20.46 33.52 2.77
C SER A 687 -21.86 34.03 3.12
N PRO A 688 -22.35 33.77 4.34
CA PRO A 688 -23.73 34.06 4.70
C PRO A 688 -24.02 35.56 4.68
N SER A 689 -25.18 35.94 4.14
CA SER A 689 -25.72 37.29 4.12
C SER A 689 -27.01 37.36 4.94
N TYR A 690 -27.20 38.48 5.62
CA TYR A 690 -28.28 38.65 6.60
C TYR A 690 -29.12 39.89 6.29
N ASP A 691 -30.41 39.83 6.63
CA ASP A 691 -31.23 41.02 6.81
C ASP A 691 -31.17 41.42 8.29
N GLU A 692 -30.48 42.53 8.58
CA GLU A 692 -30.29 43.02 9.95
C GLU A 692 -31.57 43.63 10.56
N ASN A 693 -32.60 43.88 9.74
CA ASN A 693 -33.89 44.45 10.19
C ASN A 693 -34.93 43.37 10.53
N ASP A 694 -34.81 42.18 9.94
CA ASP A 694 -35.69 41.05 10.24
C ASP A 694 -35.07 40.19 11.35
N THR A 695 -35.46 40.49 12.59
CA THR A 695 -34.94 39.84 13.79
C THR A 695 -36.04 39.19 14.63
N ILE A 696 -35.72 38.05 15.25
CA ILE A 696 -36.56 37.39 16.25
C ILE A 696 -35.79 37.16 17.53
N THR A 697 -36.47 37.21 18.67
CA THR A 697 -35.90 36.88 19.98
C THR A 697 -36.55 35.62 20.51
N VAL A 698 -35.74 34.67 20.95
CA VAL A 698 -36.20 33.38 21.47
C VAL A 698 -35.62 33.20 22.87
N GLU A 699 -36.50 33.06 23.86
CA GLU A 699 -36.11 32.83 25.25
C GLU A 699 -35.55 31.41 25.44
N CYS A 700 -34.44 31.30 26.16
CA CYS A 700 -33.81 30.02 26.47
C CYS A 700 -33.00 30.06 27.76
N SER A 701 -32.78 28.89 28.35
CA SER A 701 -31.90 28.70 29.51
C SER A 701 -30.50 28.21 29.11
N PHE A 702 -30.39 27.58 27.93
CA PHE A 702 -29.14 27.02 27.41
C PHE A 702 -29.01 27.29 25.91
N VAL A 703 -27.78 27.58 25.48
CA VAL A 703 -27.40 27.70 24.06
C VAL A 703 -26.27 26.73 23.78
N ILE A 704 -26.46 25.81 22.83
CA ILE A 704 -25.43 24.86 22.40
C ILE A 704 -25.01 25.18 20.98
N THR A 705 -23.74 25.53 20.79
CA THR A 705 -23.20 25.97 19.50
C THR A 705 -22.50 24.83 18.76
N SER A 706 -23.01 24.44 17.59
CA SER A 706 -22.54 23.31 16.78
C SER A 706 -22.09 23.76 15.40
N VAL A 707 -21.21 24.77 15.37
CA VAL A 707 -20.76 25.47 14.15
C VAL A 707 -19.38 25.04 13.64
N GLY A 708 -18.86 23.92 14.16
CA GLY A 708 -17.65 23.27 13.69
C GLY A 708 -16.63 22.99 14.79
N GLN A 709 -15.56 22.32 14.38
CA GLN A 709 -14.47 21.91 15.28
C GLN A 709 -13.20 22.73 15.01
N ALA A 710 -12.37 22.85 16.04
CA ALA A 710 -11.07 23.49 16.02
C ALA A 710 -10.01 22.52 16.56
N ILE A 711 -8.78 22.70 16.06
CA ILE A 711 -7.60 21.95 16.47
C ILE A 711 -6.91 22.75 17.57
N ASP A 712 -6.55 22.08 18.65
CA ASP A 712 -5.67 22.63 19.68
C ASP A 712 -4.35 21.87 19.69
N LEU A 713 -3.27 22.51 19.23
CA LEU A 713 -1.95 21.91 19.21
C LEU A 713 -1.23 22.03 20.56
N GLY A 714 -1.66 22.94 21.45
CA GLY A 714 -0.90 23.29 22.65
C GLY A 714 0.58 23.52 22.33
N SER A 715 1.47 22.90 23.12
CA SER A 715 2.93 22.91 22.94
C SER A 715 3.48 21.65 22.25
N ILE A 716 2.66 20.78 21.65
CA ILE A 716 3.12 19.47 21.13
C ILE A 716 4.21 19.59 20.05
N LEU A 717 4.18 20.67 19.25
CA LEU A 717 5.12 20.91 18.15
C LEU A 717 6.24 21.89 18.51
N GLU A 718 6.32 22.33 19.77
CA GLU A 718 7.35 23.27 20.21
C GLU A 718 8.75 22.69 19.94
N GLY A 719 9.63 23.50 19.35
CA GLY A 719 10.97 23.06 18.95
C GLY A 719 11.05 22.18 17.70
N SER A 720 9.92 21.82 17.07
CA SER A 720 9.92 21.01 15.83
C SER A 720 9.96 21.86 14.55
N ALA A 721 10.39 21.26 13.44
CA ALA A 721 10.33 21.89 12.12
C ALA A 721 8.93 21.85 11.45
N CYS A 722 7.89 21.38 12.14
CA CYS A 722 6.55 21.26 11.58
C CYS A 722 5.97 22.62 11.17
N GLU A 723 5.33 22.66 10.01
CA GLU A 723 4.62 23.85 9.53
C GLU A 723 3.11 23.73 9.80
N ILE A 724 2.46 24.83 10.16
CA ILE A 724 1.02 24.90 10.46
C ILE A 724 0.32 25.75 9.39
N ASN A 725 -0.83 25.27 8.90
CA ASN A 725 -1.67 26.00 7.97
C ASN A 725 -2.51 27.08 8.68
N ARG A 726 -3.10 28.00 7.92
CA ARG A 726 -3.95 29.08 8.48
C ARG A 726 -5.13 28.57 9.32
N ASN A 727 -5.65 27.37 9.02
CA ASN A 727 -6.74 26.72 9.74
C ASN A 727 -6.27 25.84 10.92
N GLN A 728 -5.03 26.01 11.38
CA GLN A 728 -4.40 25.24 12.48
C GLN A 728 -4.16 23.75 12.18
N THR A 729 -4.35 23.27 10.95
CA THR A 729 -3.91 21.92 10.58
C THR A 729 -2.40 21.88 10.41
N VAL A 730 -1.79 20.72 10.65
CA VAL A 730 -0.36 20.51 10.43
C VAL A 730 -0.13 20.12 8.98
N LYS A 731 0.82 20.79 8.32
CA LYS A 731 1.13 20.57 6.92
C LYS A 731 2.01 19.32 6.77
N ALA A 732 1.59 18.43 5.87
CA ALA A 732 2.33 17.23 5.49
C ALA A 732 2.16 16.93 3.99
N ASP A 733 3.03 16.09 3.45
CA ASP A 733 2.89 15.59 2.08
C ASP A 733 1.63 14.71 1.94
N PRO A 734 0.79 14.90 0.90
CA PRO A 734 -0.49 14.20 0.79
C PRO A 734 -0.37 12.70 0.44
N VAL A 735 0.81 12.23 0.02
CA VAL A 735 1.06 10.83 -0.31
C VAL A 735 1.81 10.13 0.82
N THR A 736 2.83 10.79 1.38
CA THR A 736 3.70 10.20 2.40
C THR A 736 3.25 10.53 3.82
N TYR A 737 2.37 11.51 4.01
CA TYR A 737 1.92 11.97 5.32
C TYR A 737 3.05 12.52 6.21
N GLN A 738 4.25 12.72 5.64
CA GLN A 738 5.42 13.24 6.35
C GLN A 738 5.32 14.76 6.45
N SER A 739 5.53 15.29 7.65
CA SER A 739 5.64 16.73 7.88
C SER A 739 7.03 17.26 7.46
N ALA A 740 7.26 18.56 7.64
CA ALA A 740 8.59 19.15 7.48
C ALA A 740 9.62 18.60 8.50
N GLN A 741 9.16 18.10 9.64
CA GLN A 741 9.98 17.34 10.58
C GLN A 741 9.97 15.86 10.19
N LYS A 742 11.12 15.32 9.75
CA LYS A 742 11.21 14.03 9.05
C LYS A 742 10.66 12.83 9.82
N ASP A 743 10.79 12.80 11.13
CA ASP A 743 10.30 11.72 11.99
C ASP A 743 8.85 11.90 12.45
N ILE A 744 8.19 12.99 12.06
CA ILE A 744 6.77 13.26 12.39
C ILE A 744 5.91 13.10 11.13
N PHE A 745 4.97 12.17 11.22
CA PHE A 745 3.90 11.92 10.27
C PHE A 745 2.58 12.40 10.86
N VAL A 746 1.63 12.81 10.03
CA VAL A 746 0.38 13.45 10.48
C VAL A 746 -0.80 12.83 9.76
N GLY A 747 -1.90 12.57 10.47
CA GLY A 747 -3.15 12.17 9.81
C GLY A 747 -4.39 12.29 10.71
N GLY A 748 -5.55 12.03 10.11
CA GLY A 748 -6.85 12.38 10.70
C GLY A 748 -7.15 13.88 10.57
N ASP A 749 -8.06 14.37 11.42
CA ASP A 749 -8.56 15.75 11.29
C ASP A 749 -7.47 16.81 11.49
N VAL A 750 -6.40 16.51 12.22
CA VAL A 750 -5.26 17.42 12.41
C VAL A 750 -4.49 17.68 11.10
N LEU A 751 -4.61 16.79 10.10
CA LEU A 751 -4.07 16.99 8.76
C LEU A 751 -5.06 17.70 7.83
N THR A 752 -6.28 17.16 7.72
CA THR A 752 -7.24 17.55 6.68
C THR A 752 -8.27 18.59 7.12
N GLY A 753 -8.38 18.85 8.42
CA GLY A 753 -9.62 19.33 9.03
C GLY A 753 -10.65 18.19 9.21
N PRO A 754 -11.77 18.48 9.89
CA PRO A 754 -12.78 17.48 10.23
C PRO A 754 -13.32 16.73 9.01
N LYS A 755 -13.25 15.40 9.05
CA LYS A 755 -13.83 14.47 8.06
C LYS A 755 -14.51 13.28 8.74
N PHE A 756 -14.96 12.28 7.96
CA PHE A 756 -15.57 11.08 8.51
C PHE A 756 -14.52 10.09 9.03
N ALA A 757 -14.93 9.20 9.93
CA ALA A 757 -14.06 8.19 10.53
C ALA A 757 -13.33 7.31 9.49
N ILE A 758 -14.01 6.97 8.39
CA ILE A 758 -13.44 6.15 7.32
C ILE A 758 -12.27 6.85 6.60
N ASP A 759 -12.28 8.19 6.50
CA ASP A 759 -11.16 8.96 5.98
C ASP A 759 -9.96 8.88 6.94
N ALA A 760 -10.20 9.06 8.24
CA ALA A 760 -9.16 8.98 9.26
C ALA A 760 -8.50 7.58 9.31
N ILE A 761 -9.30 6.53 9.16
CA ILE A 761 -8.85 5.14 9.06
C ILE A 761 -7.95 4.93 7.84
N ALA A 762 -8.38 5.40 6.66
CA ALA A 762 -7.57 5.29 5.45
C ALA A 762 -6.21 6.01 5.61
N GLN A 763 -6.20 7.19 6.22
CA GLN A 763 -4.98 7.95 6.49
C GLN A 763 -4.05 7.21 7.48
N GLY A 764 -4.61 6.58 8.53
CA GLY A 764 -3.85 5.76 9.47
C GLY A 764 -3.07 4.63 8.79
N LYS A 765 -3.68 3.94 7.83
CA LYS A 765 -3.01 2.91 7.01
C LYS A 765 -1.85 3.49 6.21
N GLU A 766 -2.08 4.60 5.51
CA GLU A 766 -1.05 5.24 4.70
C GLU A 766 0.11 5.79 5.55
N GLY A 767 -0.19 6.30 6.75
CA GLY A 767 0.78 6.70 7.77
C GLY A 767 1.67 5.53 8.22
N ALA A 768 1.08 4.37 8.52
CA ALA A 768 1.82 3.16 8.88
C ALA A 768 2.78 2.70 7.77
N ILE A 769 2.36 2.74 6.50
CA ILE A 769 3.22 2.43 5.34
C ILE A 769 4.41 3.38 5.26
N SER A 770 4.19 4.67 5.52
CA SER A 770 5.24 5.69 5.49
C SER A 770 6.21 5.55 6.65
N ILE A 771 5.71 5.29 7.86
CA ILE A 771 6.54 5.04 9.05
C ILE A 771 7.41 3.81 8.83
N HIS A 772 6.84 2.69 8.36
CA HIS A 772 7.61 1.49 8.01
C HIS A 772 8.77 1.85 7.08
N ARG A 773 8.51 2.61 6.00
CA ARG A 773 9.58 3.02 5.08
C ARG A 773 10.60 3.94 5.76
N PHE A 774 10.17 4.88 6.58
CA PHE A 774 11.05 5.86 7.20
C PHE A 774 12.03 5.23 8.21
N VAL A 775 11.57 4.31 9.05
CA VAL A 775 12.39 3.73 10.12
C VAL A 775 13.39 2.68 9.64
N HIS A 776 13.28 2.26 8.37
CA HIS A 776 14.23 1.35 7.74
C HIS A 776 15.23 2.13 6.87
N PRO A 777 16.54 1.89 7.02
CA PRO A 777 17.56 2.59 6.25
C PRO A 777 17.32 2.51 4.74
N GLY A 778 17.66 3.59 4.04
CA GLY A 778 17.73 3.62 2.57
C GLY A 778 16.41 3.43 1.83
N GLN A 779 15.25 3.39 2.52
CA GLN A 779 13.97 3.25 1.85
C GLN A 779 13.41 4.61 1.40
N SER A 780 12.84 4.62 0.20
CA SER A 780 12.07 5.75 -0.31
C SER A 780 10.63 5.71 0.19
N LEU A 781 10.08 6.86 0.54
CA LEU A 781 8.66 7.00 0.90
C LEU A 781 7.72 6.84 -0.32
N VAL A 782 8.24 7.02 -1.54
CA VAL A 782 7.44 7.09 -2.78
C VAL A 782 7.76 5.99 -3.79
N MET A 783 9.01 5.53 -3.89
CA MET A 783 9.38 4.53 -4.89
C MET A 783 8.81 3.16 -4.55
N GLY A 784 8.13 2.55 -5.52
CA GLY A 784 7.41 1.28 -5.38
C GLY A 784 6.14 1.38 -4.53
N ARG A 785 5.68 2.58 -4.16
CA ARG A 785 4.41 2.77 -3.46
C ARG A 785 3.25 2.68 -4.46
N THR A 786 2.25 1.86 -4.15
CA THR A 786 1.01 1.80 -4.93
C THR A 786 0.18 3.04 -4.64
N ARG A 787 -0.03 3.89 -5.65
CA ARG A 787 -1.01 4.97 -5.54
C ARG A 787 -2.39 4.37 -5.77
N ARG A 788 -3.20 4.32 -4.71
CA ARG A 788 -4.55 3.71 -4.70
C ARG A 788 -5.57 4.61 -5.42
N ASP A 789 -5.19 5.13 -6.59
CA ASP A 789 -5.95 6.09 -7.37
C ASP A 789 -7.05 5.38 -8.18
N TYR A 790 -7.95 4.70 -7.47
CA TYR A 790 -9.09 4.02 -8.06
C TYR A 790 -10.07 5.03 -8.64
N LYS A 791 -10.60 4.74 -9.82
CA LYS A 791 -11.57 5.59 -10.52
C LYS A 791 -12.89 4.85 -10.67
N PRO A 792 -14.03 5.45 -10.31
CA PRO A 792 -15.32 4.84 -10.55
C PRO A 792 -15.57 4.74 -12.06
N LEU A 793 -16.26 3.69 -12.48
CA LEU A 793 -16.78 3.57 -13.83
C LEU A 793 -17.85 4.65 -14.12
N ASP A 794 -18.09 4.90 -15.40
CA ASP A 794 -19.13 5.82 -15.84
C ASP A 794 -20.51 5.16 -15.72
N ARG A 795 -21.33 5.66 -14.79
CA ARG A 795 -22.67 5.15 -14.52
C ARG A 795 -23.68 5.47 -15.62
N GLU A 796 -23.50 6.59 -16.31
CA GLU A 796 -24.43 7.04 -17.36
C GLU A 796 -24.27 6.21 -18.65
N ASN A 797 -23.16 5.48 -18.75
CA ASN A 797 -22.84 4.65 -19.91
C ASN A 797 -23.10 3.15 -19.68
N LEU A 798 -23.81 2.75 -18.62
CA LEU A 798 -24.08 1.34 -18.32
C LEU A 798 -25.33 0.83 -19.03
N GLU A 799 -25.23 -0.37 -19.62
CA GLU A 799 -26.39 -1.10 -20.11
C GLU A 799 -26.96 -1.97 -18.99
N LEU A 800 -28.11 -1.56 -18.46
CA LEU A 800 -28.72 -2.18 -17.29
C LEU A 800 -30.00 -2.97 -17.64
N ALA A 801 -30.39 -3.03 -18.91
CA ALA A 801 -31.50 -3.88 -19.35
C ALA A 801 -31.21 -5.36 -19.04
N GLY A 802 -32.18 -6.04 -18.40
CA GLY A 802 -32.10 -7.45 -18.05
C GLY A 802 -31.75 -7.76 -16.59
N PHE A 803 -31.40 -6.76 -15.78
CA PHE A 803 -31.31 -6.91 -14.33
C PHE A 803 -32.69 -6.78 -13.65
N ASP A 804 -32.87 -7.46 -12.52
CA ASP A 804 -34.08 -7.36 -11.70
C ASP A 804 -34.22 -5.99 -11.01
N ARG A 805 -35.39 -5.78 -10.38
CA ARG A 805 -35.70 -4.62 -9.54
C ARG A 805 -36.15 -5.03 -8.14
N LEU A 806 -35.46 -6.02 -7.56
CA LEU A 806 -35.78 -6.49 -6.22
C LEU A 806 -35.65 -5.35 -5.20
N PRO A 807 -36.63 -5.20 -4.29
CA PRO A 807 -36.65 -4.11 -3.31
C PRO A 807 -35.46 -4.21 -2.34
N ARG A 808 -34.96 -3.06 -1.91
CA ARG A 808 -33.89 -2.96 -0.92
C ARG A 808 -34.35 -3.54 0.42
N GLN A 809 -33.55 -4.42 1.00
CA GLN A 809 -33.77 -4.91 2.36
C GLN A 809 -33.47 -3.81 3.37
N LYS A 810 -34.29 -3.74 4.42
CA LYS A 810 -34.15 -2.76 5.50
C LYS A 810 -34.25 -3.49 6.84
N ALA A 811 -33.38 -3.13 7.77
CA ALA A 811 -33.52 -3.59 9.14
C ALA A 811 -34.83 -3.04 9.73
N GLU A 812 -35.37 -3.75 10.71
CA GLU A 812 -36.56 -3.30 11.43
C GLU A 812 -36.27 -1.95 12.11
N ALA A 813 -37.15 -0.96 11.89
CA ALA A 813 -37.02 0.35 12.48
C ALA A 813 -37.24 0.29 14.00
N PRO A 814 -36.45 1.02 14.81
CA PRO A 814 -36.67 1.08 16.25
C PRO A 814 -37.95 1.85 16.60
N SER A 815 -38.49 1.62 17.80
CA SER A 815 -39.62 2.41 18.33
C SER A 815 -39.17 3.83 18.70
N CYS A 816 -39.78 4.84 18.09
CA CYS A 816 -39.44 6.25 18.33
C CYS A 816 -39.73 6.68 19.79
N GLU A 817 -40.81 6.16 20.39
CA GLU A 817 -41.18 6.46 21.78
C GLU A 817 -40.24 5.84 22.82
N GLU A 818 -39.66 4.67 22.50
CA GLU A 818 -38.60 4.07 23.34
C GLU A 818 -37.28 4.80 23.14
N GLY A 819 -36.97 5.20 21.89
CA GLY A 819 -35.75 5.92 21.53
C GLY A 819 -35.56 7.22 22.31
N LYS A 820 -36.63 7.99 22.58
CA LYS A 820 -36.58 9.23 23.37
C LYS A 820 -36.15 9.02 24.83
N LYS A 821 -36.34 7.81 25.37
CA LYS A 821 -36.17 7.49 26.79
C LYS A 821 -34.87 6.77 27.09
N THR A 822 -34.06 6.47 26.07
CA THR A 822 -32.85 5.66 26.22
C THR A 822 -31.67 6.25 25.45
N PHE A 823 -30.48 6.02 26.00
CA PHE A 823 -29.20 6.30 25.34
C PHE A 823 -28.68 5.07 24.57
N ARG A 824 -29.44 3.98 24.53
CA ARG A 824 -29.11 2.74 23.80
C ARG A 824 -29.36 2.89 22.31
N ASP A 825 -28.50 2.27 21.49
CA ASP A 825 -28.75 2.12 20.06
C ASP A 825 -29.79 1.03 19.84
N LEU A 826 -31.00 1.43 19.41
CA LEU A 826 -32.09 0.50 19.14
C LEU A 826 -32.11 -0.02 17.69
N ARG A 827 -31.20 0.46 16.83
CA ARG A 827 -31.17 0.09 15.41
C ARG A 827 -30.69 -1.35 15.26
N LYS A 828 -31.58 -2.22 14.79
CA LYS A 828 -31.29 -3.62 14.53
C LYS A 828 -30.36 -3.79 13.32
N THR A 829 -29.83 -4.99 13.15
CA THR A 829 -29.14 -5.43 11.94
C THR A 829 -30.12 -6.18 11.02
N LEU A 830 -29.70 -6.41 9.78
CA LEU A 830 -30.42 -7.30 8.87
C LEU A 830 -30.41 -8.72 9.43
N THR A 831 -31.49 -9.48 9.23
CA THR A 831 -31.45 -10.93 9.47
C THR A 831 -30.59 -11.61 8.41
N GLU A 832 -30.19 -12.86 8.66
CA GLU A 832 -29.43 -13.64 7.69
C GLU A 832 -30.19 -13.82 6.35
N GLU A 833 -31.52 -14.00 6.40
CA GLU A 833 -32.37 -14.08 5.21
C GLU A 833 -32.38 -12.77 4.42
N GLN A 834 -32.46 -11.64 5.13
CA GLN A 834 -32.38 -10.32 4.52
C GLN A 834 -31.00 -10.08 3.90
N VAL A 835 -29.90 -10.47 4.57
CA VAL A 835 -28.55 -10.38 4.01
C VAL A 835 -28.45 -11.20 2.73
N LYS A 836 -28.95 -12.44 2.71
CA LYS A 836 -28.96 -13.27 1.50
C LYS A 836 -29.70 -12.58 0.35
N ALA A 837 -30.94 -12.13 0.58
CA ALA A 837 -31.73 -11.42 -0.42
C ALA A 837 -31.06 -10.12 -0.90
N GLU A 838 -30.45 -9.34 0.00
CA GLU A 838 -29.79 -8.08 -0.34
C GLU A 838 -28.51 -8.31 -1.15
N THR A 839 -27.75 -9.36 -0.85
CA THR A 839 -26.51 -9.68 -1.59
C THR A 839 -26.78 -10.08 -3.04
N GLU A 840 -27.96 -10.63 -3.34
CA GLU A 840 -28.38 -11.00 -4.71
C GLU A 840 -28.60 -9.77 -5.60
N ARG A 841 -28.93 -8.62 -5.02
CA ARG A 841 -29.11 -7.35 -5.73
C ARG A 841 -27.79 -6.80 -6.32
N CYS A 842 -26.63 -7.28 -5.89
CA CYS A 842 -25.35 -6.76 -6.36
C CYS A 842 -25.11 -7.05 -7.85
N LEU A 843 -24.98 -6.00 -8.67
CA LEU A 843 -24.74 -6.11 -10.12
C LEU A 843 -23.36 -6.68 -10.51
N LYS A 844 -22.46 -6.84 -9.54
CA LYS A 844 -21.07 -7.29 -9.77
C LYS A 844 -20.34 -6.44 -10.82
N CYS A 845 -20.43 -5.12 -10.71
CA CYS A 845 -20.06 -4.18 -11.77
C CYS A 845 -18.57 -4.11 -12.15
N GLY A 846 -17.66 -4.49 -11.25
CA GLY A 846 -16.22 -4.52 -11.51
C GLY A 846 -15.66 -5.93 -11.72
N ALA A 847 -14.62 -6.04 -12.53
CA ALA A 847 -13.77 -7.23 -12.67
C ALA A 847 -12.30 -6.83 -12.88
N VAL A 848 -11.38 -7.76 -12.64
CA VAL A 848 -9.95 -7.58 -12.95
C VAL A 848 -9.74 -7.78 -14.45
N LYS A 849 -8.93 -6.93 -15.07
CA LYS A 849 -8.43 -7.09 -16.44
C LYS A 849 -6.95 -7.40 -16.41
N VAL A 850 -6.50 -8.27 -17.32
CA VAL A 850 -5.09 -8.69 -17.44
C VAL A 850 -4.49 -8.24 -18.77
N ASP A 851 -3.31 -7.63 -18.68
CA ASP A 851 -2.41 -7.47 -19.82
C ASP A 851 -1.54 -8.72 -19.92
N GLU A 852 -1.91 -9.64 -20.81
CA GLU A 852 -1.22 -10.92 -21.01
C GLU A 852 0.26 -10.73 -21.42
N TYR A 853 0.57 -9.64 -22.11
CA TYR A 853 1.95 -9.31 -22.47
C TYR A 853 2.74 -8.80 -21.26
N MET A 854 2.14 -8.06 -20.34
CA MET A 854 2.85 -7.65 -19.12
C MET A 854 2.90 -8.76 -18.05
N CYS A 855 2.11 -9.82 -18.17
CA CYS A 855 2.12 -10.93 -17.22
C CYS A 855 3.43 -11.74 -17.31
N ILE A 856 4.12 -11.90 -16.17
CA ILE A 856 5.35 -12.71 -16.07
C ILE A 856 5.10 -14.16 -15.62
N GLY A 857 3.85 -14.53 -15.34
CA GLY A 857 3.47 -15.91 -15.00
C GLY A 857 3.91 -16.39 -13.60
N CYS A 858 4.00 -15.48 -12.62
CA CYS A 858 4.49 -15.79 -11.27
C CYS A 858 3.47 -16.45 -10.32
N GLY A 859 2.16 -16.38 -10.61
CA GLY A 859 1.14 -16.99 -9.75
C GLY A 859 0.71 -16.19 -8.51
N MET A 860 1.37 -15.07 -8.17
CA MET A 860 0.99 -14.24 -7.02
C MET A 860 -0.48 -13.78 -7.05
N CYS A 861 -1.02 -13.50 -8.24
CA CYS A 861 -2.43 -13.14 -8.37
C CYS A 861 -3.39 -14.28 -7.99
N THR A 862 -2.98 -15.53 -8.22
CA THR A 862 -3.75 -16.74 -7.91
C THR A 862 -3.78 -16.96 -6.40
N THR A 863 -2.64 -16.84 -5.72
CA THR A 863 -2.55 -17.02 -4.25
C THR A 863 -3.34 -15.95 -3.49
N ARG A 864 -3.54 -14.77 -4.08
CA ARG A 864 -4.37 -13.69 -3.51
C ARG A 864 -5.86 -13.79 -3.85
N CYS A 865 -6.24 -14.67 -4.78
CA CYS A 865 -7.62 -14.80 -5.21
C CYS A 865 -8.39 -15.82 -4.36
N ARG A 866 -9.09 -15.32 -3.32
CA ARG A 866 -9.97 -16.15 -2.46
C ARG A 866 -11.21 -16.73 -3.17
N PHE A 867 -11.46 -16.32 -4.41
CA PHE A 867 -12.69 -16.62 -5.16
C PHE A 867 -12.45 -17.61 -6.30
N GLY A 868 -11.22 -18.10 -6.49
CA GLY A 868 -10.87 -18.96 -7.62
C GLY A 868 -11.12 -18.33 -8.99
N ALA A 869 -11.09 -16.99 -9.05
CA ALA A 869 -11.33 -16.21 -10.27
C ALA A 869 -10.09 -16.05 -11.14
N ILE A 870 -8.93 -16.49 -10.66
CA ILE A 870 -7.65 -16.38 -11.37
C ILE A 870 -6.98 -17.74 -11.35
N SER A 871 -6.53 -18.19 -12.51
CA SER A 871 -5.69 -19.37 -12.68
C SER A 871 -4.48 -19.04 -13.54
N LEU A 872 -3.46 -19.89 -13.47
CA LEU A 872 -2.36 -19.86 -14.43
C LEU A 872 -2.65 -20.84 -15.57
N LYS A 873 -2.35 -20.41 -16.79
CA LYS A 873 -2.41 -21.25 -18.00
C LYS A 873 -1.02 -21.34 -18.61
N ARG A 874 -0.52 -22.55 -18.81
CA ARG A 874 0.69 -22.79 -19.59
C ARG A 874 0.39 -22.45 -21.06
N VAL A 875 1.09 -21.45 -21.59
CA VAL A 875 0.92 -20.98 -22.99
C VAL A 875 2.22 -21.02 -23.78
N TYR A 876 3.32 -21.38 -23.11
CA TYR A 876 4.61 -21.57 -23.72
C TYR A 876 5.22 -22.91 -23.29
N ASP A 877 6.24 -23.31 -24.03
CA ASP A 877 7.03 -24.50 -23.76
C ASP A 877 8.52 -24.19 -23.96
N ALA A 878 9.03 -23.28 -23.14
CA ALA A 878 10.44 -22.90 -23.17
C ALA A 878 11.22 -23.52 -22.01
N HIS A 879 12.41 -23.97 -22.38
CA HIS A 879 13.34 -24.66 -21.51
C HIS A 879 14.57 -23.77 -21.28
N PRO A 880 15.18 -23.84 -20.07
CA PRO A 880 16.43 -23.15 -19.79
C PRO A 880 17.52 -23.50 -20.80
N SER A 881 18.41 -22.56 -21.09
CA SER A 881 19.59 -22.82 -21.92
C SER A 881 20.82 -23.01 -21.05
N THR A 882 21.94 -23.38 -21.67
CA THR A 882 23.26 -23.32 -21.01
C THR A 882 24.05 -22.14 -21.56
N LEU A 883 24.98 -21.63 -20.74
CA LEU A 883 25.82 -20.50 -21.12
C LEU A 883 26.56 -20.73 -22.45
N GLU A 884 26.98 -21.95 -22.76
CA GLU A 884 27.69 -22.31 -23.99
C GLU A 884 26.79 -22.17 -25.23
N LYS A 885 25.51 -22.51 -25.10
CA LYS A 885 24.53 -22.51 -26.20
C LYS A 885 23.93 -21.14 -26.47
N LEU A 886 23.98 -20.23 -25.49
CA LEU A 886 23.31 -18.93 -25.49
C LEU A 886 23.57 -18.11 -26.76
N LYS A 887 24.83 -17.96 -27.18
CA LYS A 887 25.21 -17.13 -28.34
C LYS A 887 24.51 -17.59 -29.63
N GLY A 888 24.48 -18.90 -29.87
CA GLY A 888 23.85 -19.46 -31.08
C GLY A 888 22.33 -19.34 -31.06
N VAL A 889 21.71 -19.43 -29.88
CA VAL A 889 20.26 -19.24 -29.71
C VAL A 889 19.87 -17.77 -29.94
N VAL A 890 20.63 -16.83 -29.40
CA VAL A 890 20.39 -15.39 -29.55
C VAL A 890 20.51 -14.94 -31.01
N ILE A 891 21.55 -15.36 -31.73
CA ILE A 891 21.74 -14.99 -33.15
C ILE A 891 20.54 -15.45 -33.99
N ARG A 892 20.07 -16.69 -33.78
CA ARG A 892 18.90 -17.23 -34.49
C ARG A 892 17.63 -16.41 -34.18
N ASN A 893 17.44 -16.00 -32.94
CA ASN A 893 16.29 -15.19 -32.55
C ASN A 893 16.32 -13.79 -33.19
N ILE A 894 17.48 -13.13 -33.21
CA ILE A 894 17.64 -11.83 -33.87
C ILE A 894 17.24 -11.93 -35.35
N VAL A 895 17.76 -12.91 -36.09
CA VAL A 895 17.43 -13.10 -37.51
C VAL A 895 15.92 -13.34 -37.70
N LYS A 896 15.31 -14.20 -36.88
CA LYS A 896 13.86 -14.47 -36.91
C LYS A 896 13.03 -13.21 -36.64
N ARG A 897 13.46 -12.40 -35.68
CA ARG A 897 12.80 -11.13 -35.32
C ARG A 897 12.89 -10.11 -36.44
N GLU A 898 14.05 -9.92 -37.05
CA GLU A 898 14.23 -9.01 -38.19
C GLU A 898 13.29 -9.38 -39.35
N GLY A 899 13.16 -10.68 -39.64
CA GLY A 899 12.19 -11.17 -40.62
C GLY A 899 10.74 -10.81 -40.28
N LYS A 900 10.32 -10.97 -39.02
CA LYS A 900 8.97 -10.59 -38.55
C LYS A 900 8.71 -9.08 -38.66
N ILE A 901 9.69 -8.25 -38.30
CA ILE A 901 9.56 -6.80 -38.36
C ILE A 901 9.39 -6.35 -39.82
N LEU A 902 10.17 -6.92 -40.75
CA LEU A 902 10.03 -6.63 -42.17
C LEU A 902 8.67 -7.08 -42.71
N PHE A 903 8.22 -8.29 -42.35
CA PHE A 903 6.91 -8.81 -42.75
C PHE A 903 5.77 -7.90 -42.26
N ASN A 904 5.76 -7.51 -40.98
CA ASN A 904 4.74 -6.64 -40.42
C ASN A 904 4.72 -5.26 -41.10
N LYS A 905 5.89 -4.70 -41.43
CA LYS A 905 5.99 -3.43 -42.16
C LYS A 905 5.35 -3.49 -43.56
N ILE A 906 5.43 -4.65 -44.23
CA ILE A 906 4.91 -4.84 -45.59
C ILE A 906 3.42 -5.21 -45.60
N PHE A 907 2.98 -6.10 -44.71
CA PHE A 907 1.66 -6.74 -44.79
C PHE A 907 0.67 -6.31 -43.70
N LYS A 908 1.11 -5.55 -42.68
CA LYS A 908 0.25 -4.98 -41.63
C LYS A 908 0.54 -3.49 -41.46
N PRO A 909 0.14 -2.63 -42.42
CA PRO A 909 0.30 -1.20 -42.26
C PRO A 909 -0.41 -0.74 -40.98
N SER A 910 0.31 0.03 -40.15
CA SER A 910 -0.17 0.56 -38.88
C SER A 910 -1.55 1.19 -39.02
N PRO A 911 -2.52 0.89 -38.11
CA PRO A 911 -3.76 1.65 -38.06
C PRO A 911 -3.39 3.11 -37.82
N LYS A 912 -3.67 3.98 -38.80
CA LYS A 912 -3.53 5.44 -38.65
C LYS A 912 -4.26 5.84 -37.37
N HIS A 913 -3.52 6.38 -36.39
CA HIS A 913 -4.09 7.00 -35.20
C HIS A 913 -5.18 8.00 -35.64
N LYS A 914 -6.44 7.73 -35.26
CA LYS A 914 -7.50 8.73 -35.18
C LYS A 914 -7.63 9.17 -33.73
#